data_AF-A0A2V2F3V0-F1
#
_entry.id   AF-A0A2V2F3V0-F1
#
_cell.length_a   1.000
_cell.length_b   1.000
_cell.length_c   1.000
_cell.angle_alpha   90.00
_cell.angle_beta   90.00
_cell.angle_gamma   90.00
#
_symmetry.space_group_name_H-M   'P 1'
#
loop_
_entity.id
_entity.type
_entity.pdbx_description
1 polymer ?
#
loop_
_entity_poly.entity_id
_entity_poly.type
_entity_poly.pdbx_seq_one_letter_code
_entity_poly.pdbx_strand_id
1 'polypeptide(L)'
;MKKHTIRAAALLLCVLLLLSALSLGVFAAREARAEGDYYVLSKADYANKTRAAYLAKLTSFFTDYKFVWNRDGSPRVALPDSWYGVMKGSDTQNNPYHQKVAKLFKNETTGIWESYVADSFGIDILNLYILRDMYEQYGTVTTKVMTEDWVKYDVWDMGGGHRTMGAYALSKNKGYVAPYVGRAEYGNHYSWCEEPWIETNTLGMVAAGMPNVAVDLTSVFGPFTGDTDNLGWTDYIAAMYAMAYYESDIPTLIRDAAAIFAEDSWEREVIAICMKLYKENPTDWRRSIVLAEDLCTRRNYHYYSRQSTVNEQSRVDINMAFSILGLLYGNGDFDATCKIFSLAGYDARGVCFLPVLGIIGGTEVLPEETNTYLWQDGKGIIVNTYVEEAANDKGIWMHHAGLPENYKLTDIMDMFRENFERVLVENGGKIVGDNYYIPKTNFRTYDYVKINNYNFETGDLTGWTALGSTAPEKSTYAFYGEYALKVNGDPKGESGAYQTVSGLKVGSTYRLDAYALSSKDATGYLFAKDASGKTQTASVSGQTDFVKRDLVFRATAETMQIGLMLPACDSTCYAIADELTLYRVEETTPSGMQVTLPMEAATVGTILNAEGKYENSLRITVDGKSTHEVLLKCTFANPSNAIVDAKITVNGKSFGTVPFYKTGALGKNGVDVAYIPVVLDKDVNTVDLAYSGKTLYMKNVEAVIERTRTVEADLNAITFREDVSTTPKTDGKTQVENANVVYLGGTGAGDGSTPEKAFNNLMAAYDALDLSKDCTIVVCGEFTQAKSFNHTANFTGSVTLTSVYDGVDYRKNGAAIVSPGARFVCNGKTIFKDIDFRLTGKYYCVVAQHNPLVFDTGVTMTSTDPGFIGTSFANGFDIIGGYQNGQATLYNGQPASKTSNAPVDITIKSGSHYVIAAYSRQVTSPAYNGDAMIRIGGDAQVGTLYFAPVNTGEEKPFTSTADVTIELRDKASIANIFGTTNSATLGSLTLNWYGGTIDFFDLTNYDKATVKVTNGTTLNYSEAAEKTSFFTKIAAKFDRKNAATDDGKFSFTRNYADNFTDVPANAWFYTYVRDAYRIGLANGTSATKFSPDGSFTVAQALTAAANIHTIYNGKTVDTAGAKNWYDPYVSYCVANGIIKADQFKDYNAPITRGDMAIVFANILPDSEYAAVRDGSNPDVTSALACYAAVQKLYKAGIVGGDAGTGNYRPNDGIKRSEACVIFTRIAMADMRAK
;
A
#
# COMPACT_ATOMS: atom_id res chain seq x y z
N MET A 1 -28.89 -43.21 12.77
CA MET A 1 -27.73 -42.36 12.40
C MET A 1 -27.48 -42.20 10.88
N LYS A 2 -28.39 -42.59 9.95
CA LYS A 2 -28.15 -42.42 8.50
C LYS A 2 -29.07 -41.43 7.75
N LYS A 3 -30.07 -40.83 8.42
CA LYS A 3 -30.98 -39.85 7.78
C LYS A 3 -30.66 -38.38 8.07
N HIS A 4 -29.91 -38.07 9.12
CA HIS A 4 -29.55 -36.68 9.48
C HIS A 4 -28.27 -36.19 8.80
N THR A 5 -27.31 -37.08 8.51
CA THR A 5 -26.04 -36.74 7.84
C THR A 5 -26.22 -36.43 6.35
N ILE A 6 -27.19 -37.08 5.68
CA ILE A 6 -27.49 -36.84 4.26
C ILE A 6 -28.20 -35.51 4.04
N ARG A 7 -29.06 -35.07 4.98
CA ARG A 7 -29.72 -33.75 4.90
C ARG A 7 -28.77 -32.61 5.18
N ALA A 8 -27.81 -32.76 6.11
CA ALA A 8 -26.80 -31.74 6.37
C ALA A 8 -25.82 -31.57 5.19
N ALA A 9 -25.39 -32.69 4.57
CA ALA A 9 -24.53 -32.64 3.38
C ALA A 9 -25.25 -32.08 2.14
N ALA A 10 -26.54 -32.40 1.95
CA ALA A 10 -27.34 -31.84 0.86
C ALA A 10 -27.65 -30.35 1.07
N LEU A 11 -27.86 -29.89 2.30
CA LEU A 11 -28.04 -28.47 2.61
C LEU A 11 -26.73 -27.69 2.40
N LEU A 12 -25.59 -28.27 2.78
CA LEU A 12 -24.28 -27.66 2.55
C LEU A 12 -23.94 -27.59 1.06
N LEU A 13 -24.27 -28.63 0.28
CA LEU A 13 -24.08 -28.66 -1.17
C LEU A 13 -25.04 -27.69 -1.87
N CYS A 14 -26.29 -27.55 -1.42
CA CYS A 14 -27.22 -26.56 -1.95
C CYS A 14 -26.80 -25.13 -1.58
N VAL A 15 -26.25 -24.89 -0.38
CA VAL A 15 -25.72 -23.58 0.02
C VAL A 15 -24.43 -23.24 -0.73
N LEU A 16 -23.55 -24.21 -0.98
CA LEU A 16 -22.38 -24.05 -1.85
C LEU A 16 -22.76 -23.82 -3.32
N LEU A 17 -23.78 -24.53 -3.83
CA LEU A 17 -24.32 -24.34 -5.18
C LEU A 17 -25.10 -23.02 -5.32
N LEU A 18 -25.77 -22.56 -4.26
CA LEU A 18 -26.44 -21.25 -4.21
C LEU A 18 -25.43 -20.12 -4.03
N LEU A 19 -24.35 -20.30 -3.27
CA LEU A 19 -23.26 -19.32 -3.17
C LEU A 19 -22.47 -19.24 -4.48
N SER A 20 -22.20 -20.37 -5.15
CA SER A 20 -21.61 -20.36 -6.49
C SER A 20 -22.59 -19.80 -7.54
N ALA A 21 -23.89 -20.08 -7.43
CA ALA A 21 -24.90 -19.54 -8.35
C ALA A 21 -25.26 -18.07 -8.05
N LEU A 22 -25.01 -17.54 -6.85
CA LEU A 22 -25.16 -16.12 -6.52
C LEU A 22 -23.92 -15.31 -6.92
N SER A 23 -22.73 -15.93 -7.01
CA SER A 23 -21.53 -15.31 -7.60
C SER A 23 -21.41 -15.51 -9.12
N LEU A 24 -22.15 -16.46 -9.71
CA LEU A 24 -22.11 -16.75 -11.17
C LEU A 24 -23.45 -16.50 -11.89
N GLY A 25 -24.51 -16.10 -11.20
CA GLY A 25 -25.89 -16.18 -11.71
C GLY A 25 -26.48 -14.95 -12.39
N VAL A 26 -25.75 -13.84 -12.51
CA VAL A 26 -26.22 -12.66 -13.29
C VAL A 26 -25.26 -12.32 -14.45
N PHE A 27 -24.00 -12.76 -14.40
CA PHE A 27 -23.02 -12.48 -15.46
C PHE A 27 -22.94 -13.52 -16.58
N ALA A 28 -23.46 -14.74 -16.38
CA ALA A 28 -23.27 -15.87 -17.30
C ALA A 28 -24.12 -15.85 -18.60
N ALA A 29 -24.70 -14.72 -19.02
CA ALA A 29 -25.63 -14.66 -20.17
C ALA A 29 -25.25 -13.66 -21.28
N ARG A 30 -24.07 -13.04 -21.27
CA ARG A 30 -23.66 -12.03 -22.28
C ARG A 30 -22.24 -12.19 -22.82
N GLU A 31 -21.67 -13.38 -22.73
CA GLU A 31 -20.36 -13.65 -23.33
C GLU A 31 -20.48 -13.87 -24.84
N ALA A 32 -19.51 -13.34 -25.60
CA ALA A 32 -19.42 -13.55 -27.03
C ALA A 32 -19.36 -15.06 -27.32
N ARG A 33 -20.27 -15.55 -28.16
CA ARG A 33 -20.32 -16.98 -28.50
C ARG A 33 -19.25 -17.30 -29.54
N ALA A 34 -18.53 -18.40 -29.35
CA ALA A 34 -17.62 -18.94 -30.36
C ALA A 34 -18.40 -19.64 -31.49
N GLU A 35 -18.21 -19.22 -32.74
CA GLU A 35 -18.69 -19.91 -33.94
C GLU A 35 -17.58 -20.07 -34.98
N GLY A 36 -17.02 -21.28 -35.08
CA GLY A 36 -15.84 -21.54 -35.92
C GLY A 36 -14.68 -20.62 -35.55
N ASP A 37 -14.11 -19.96 -36.54
CA ASP A 37 -12.97 -19.04 -36.43
C ASP A 37 -13.37 -17.62 -35.96
N TYR A 38 -14.61 -17.42 -35.50
CA TYR A 38 -15.12 -16.12 -35.07
C TYR A 38 -15.65 -16.12 -33.63
N TYR A 39 -15.43 -15.02 -32.92
CA TYR A 39 -16.28 -14.60 -31.81
C TYR A 39 -17.50 -13.88 -32.37
N VAL A 40 -18.68 -14.17 -31.84
CA VAL A 40 -19.94 -13.55 -32.25
C VAL A 40 -20.42 -12.61 -31.16
N LEU A 41 -20.51 -11.32 -31.50
CA LEU A 41 -20.98 -10.25 -30.61
C LEU A 41 -22.20 -9.58 -31.24
N SER A 42 -23.30 -9.46 -30.51
CA SER A 42 -24.48 -8.77 -31.05
C SER A 42 -24.23 -7.25 -31.15
N LYS A 43 -24.92 -6.58 -32.08
CA LYS A 43 -24.88 -5.11 -32.19
C LYS A 43 -25.31 -4.44 -30.89
N ALA A 44 -26.30 -5.02 -30.21
CA ALA A 44 -26.81 -4.53 -28.94
C ALA A 44 -25.78 -4.68 -27.81
N ASP A 45 -25.07 -5.82 -27.74
CA ASP A 45 -24.04 -6.06 -26.73
C ASP A 45 -22.83 -5.15 -26.95
N TYR A 46 -22.37 -4.97 -28.19
CA TYR A 46 -21.35 -3.98 -28.51
C TYR A 46 -21.79 -2.59 -28.02
N ALA A 47 -22.95 -2.11 -28.46
CA ALA A 47 -23.44 -0.80 -28.06
C ALA A 47 -23.56 -0.64 -26.53
N ASN A 48 -24.03 -1.68 -25.83
CA ASN A 48 -24.15 -1.68 -24.38
C ASN A 48 -22.78 -1.60 -23.68
N LYS A 49 -21.85 -2.50 -24.04
CA LYS A 49 -20.51 -2.60 -23.46
C LYS A 49 -19.66 -1.36 -23.76
N THR A 50 -19.67 -0.90 -25.01
CA THR A 50 -18.94 0.31 -25.45
C THR A 50 -19.47 1.56 -24.73
N ARG A 51 -20.80 1.73 -24.66
CA ARG A 51 -21.40 2.84 -23.89
C ARG A 51 -21.02 2.79 -22.42
N ALA A 52 -21.07 1.61 -21.82
CA ALA A 52 -20.72 1.44 -20.43
C ALA A 52 -19.25 1.77 -20.16
N ALA A 53 -18.35 1.33 -21.02
CA ALA A 53 -16.92 1.63 -20.94
C ALA A 53 -16.63 3.13 -21.01
N TYR A 54 -17.22 3.84 -21.99
CA TYR A 54 -17.00 5.28 -22.14
C TYR A 54 -17.61 6.07 -20.98
N LEU A 55 -18.79 5.67 -20.50
CA LEU A 55 -19.40 6.30 -19.33
C LEU A 55 -18.64 6.00 -18.03
N ALA A 56 -18.07 4.81 -17.89
CA ALA A 56 -17.20 4.45 -16.77
C ALA A 56 -15.92 5.31 -16.76
N LYS A 57 -15.34 5.57 -17.93
CA LYS A 57 -14.19 6.49 -18.10
C LYS A 57 -14.51 7.86 -17.52
N LEU A 58 -15.60 8.48 -17.99
CA LEU A 58 -16.05 9.79 -17.49
C LEU A 58 -16.42 9.75 -16.00
N THR A 59 -17.07 8.66 -15.55
CA THR A 59 -17.47 8.49 -14.14
C THR A 59 -16.24 8.48 -13.22
N SER A 60 -15.18 7.75 -13.60
CA SER A 60 -13.93 7.74 -12.82
C SER A 60 -13.31 9.12 -12.77
N PHE A 61 -13.17 9.80 -13.92
CA PHE A 61 -12.58 11.13 -13.98
C PHE A 61 -13.22 12.11 -12.99
N PHE A 62 -14.56 12.12 -12.91
CA PHE A 62 -15.30 12.99 -12.00
C PHE A 62 -15.41 12.46 -10.56
N THR A 63 -14.91 11.26 -10.28
CA THR A 63 -14.87 10.64 -8.95
C THR A 63 -13.47 10.71 -8.31
N ASP A 64 -12.41 10.87 -9.11
CA ASP A 64 -11.03 10.72 -8.64
C ASP A 64 -10.52 11.94 -7.84
N TYR A 65 -9.76 11.68 -6.76
CA TYR A 65 -8.99 12.68 -6.02
C TYR A 65 -7.52 12.65 -6.45
N LYS A 66 -7.17 13.55 -7.38
CA LYS A 66 -5.86 13.57 -8.02
C LYS A 66 -4.97 14.65 -7.44
N PHE A 67 -3.66 14.40 -7.42
CA PHE A 67 -2.64 15.38 -7.05
C PHE A 67 -2.82 15.94 -5.63
N VAL A 68 -3.17 15.06 -4.68
CA VAL A 68 -3.37 15.44 -3.29
C VAL A 68 -2.03 15.41 -2.55
N TRP A 69 -1.72 16.49 -1.84
CA TRP A 69 -0.44 16.64 -1.14
C TRP A 69 -0.59 16.60 0.37
N ASN A 70 0.42 16.05 1.04
CA ASN A 70 0.64 16.28 2.46
C ASN A 70 1.18 17.70 2.71
N ARG A 71 1.08 18.17 3.96
CA ARG A 71 1.57 19.50 4.36
C ARG A 71 3.10 19.66 4.21
N ASP A 72 3.84 18.55 4.22
CA ASP A 72 5.30 18.51 4.02
C ASP A 72 5.70 18.51 2.53
N GLY A 73 4.73 18.52 1.61
CA GLY A 73 4.97 18.50 0.17
C GLY A 73 5.13 17.09 -0.42
N SER A 74 5.04 16.02 0.37
CA SER A 74 4.98 14.65 -0.16
C SER A 74 3.62 14.32 -0.76
N PRO A 75 3.53 13.44 -1.77
CA PRO A 75 2.28 12.89 -2.25
C PRO A 75 1.45 12.26 -1.13
N ARG A 76 0.12 12.42 -1.18
CA ARG A 76 -0.78 11.78 -0.22
C ARG A 76 -1.43 10.56 -0.84
N VAL A 77 -1.02 9.39 -0.38
CA VAL A 77 -1.60 8.09 -0.77
C VAL A 77 -2.63 7.57 0.22
N ALA A 78 -3.44 6.60 -0.21
CA ALA A 78 -4.41 5.87 0.62
C ALA A 78 -5.36 6.79 1.41
N LEU A 79 -6.04 7.70 0.70
CA LEU A 79 -7.01 8.65 1.21
C LEU A 79 -8.13 7.97 2.03
N PRO A 80 -8.72 8.69 3.02
CA PRO A 80 -9.71 8.11 3.90
C PRO A 80 -11.04 7.85 3.19
N ASP A 81 -11.74 6.80 3.62
CA ASP A 81 -13.06 6.40 3.07
C ASP A 81 -14.09 7.54 3.07
N SER A 82 -14.00 8.48 4.01
CA SER A 82 -14.94 9.61 4.09
C SER A 82 -14.84 10.59 2.92
N TRP A 83 -13.80 10.49 2.09
CA TRP A 83 -13.67 11.30 0.88
C TRP A 83 -14.42 10.68 -0.29
N TYR A 84 -14.63 9.36 -0.30
CA TYR A 84 -15.23 8.70 -1.46
C TYR A 84 -16.70 9.09 -1.66
N GLY A 85 -17.02 9.41 -2.91
CA GLY A 85 -18.37 9.44 -3.42
C GLY A 85 -18.36 9.58 -4.93
N VAL A 86 -19.19 8.80 -5.62
CA VAL A 86 -19.31 8.82 -7.08
C VAL A 86 -19.66 10.24 -7.56
N MET A 87 -18.94 10.74 -8.55
CA MET A 87 -19.07 12.10 -9.11
C MET A 87 -18.82 13.24 -8.08
N LYS A 88 -17.99 12.99 -7.05
CA LYS A 88 -17.60 13.99 -6.01
C LYS A 88 -16.10 14.29 -5.96
N GLY A 89 -15.35 13.91 -7.00
CA GLY A 89 -13.90 14.07 -7.11
C GLY A 89 -13.42 15.50 -7.38
N SER A 90 -12.17 15.64 -7.80
CA SER A 90 -11.46 16.94 -7.88
C SER A 90 -12.10 17.94 -8.84
N ASP A 91 -12.62 17.47 -9.98
CA ASP A 91 -13.06 18.27 -11.13
C ASP A 91 -14.59 18.44 -11.23
N THR A 92 -15.32 18.27 -10.13
CA THR A 92 -16.79 18.45 -10.08
C THR A 92 -17.19 19.60 -9.17
N GLN A 93 -18.31 20.26 -9.49
CA GLN A 93 -18.89 21.29 -8.61
C GLN A 93 -19.32 20.74 -7.24
N ASN A 94 -19.61 19.43 -7.16
CA ASN A 94 -20.15 18.79 -5.96
C ASN A 94 -19.03 18.23 -5.06
N ASN A 95 -17.83 18.80 -5.14
CA ASN A 95 -16.67 18.32 -4.41
C ASN A 95 -16.63 18.84 -2.95
N PRO A 96 -16.69 17.95 -1.94
CA PRO A 96 -16.53 18.35 -0.54
C PRO A 96 -15.06 18.58 -0.10
N TYR A 97 -14.06 18.13 -0.87
CA TYR A 97 -12.65 18.07 -0.49
C TYR A 97 -11.69 18.33 -1.67
N HIS A 98 -10.71 19.23 -1.55
CA HIS A 98 -9.67 19.42 -2.60
C HIS A 98 -10.27 19.79 -3.98
N GLN A 99 -11.12 20.82 -4.00
CA GLN A 99 -11.77 21.29 -5.22
C GLN A 99 -10.76 21.97 -6.17
N LYS A 100 -10.69 21.45 -7.41
CA LYS A 100 -10.06 22.12 -8.55
C LYS A 100 -11.11 22.89 -9.33
N VAL A 101 -10.73 23.47 -10.48
CA VAL A 101 -11.70 24.06 -11.40
C VAL A 101 -12.72 22.98 -11.79
N ALA A 102 -14.00 23.24 -11.51
CA ALA A 102 -15.06 22.31 -11.83
C ALA A 102 -15.26 22.22 -13.35
N LYS A 103 -15.25 21.01 -13.88
CA LYS A 103 -15.54 20.68 -15.28
C LYS A 103 -16.90 19.98 -15.45
N LEU A 104 -17.60 19.68 -14.37
CA LEU A 104 -18.96 19.14 -14.40
C LEU A 104 -19.88 20.04 -13.59
N PHE A 105 -20.89 20.61 -14.25
CA PHE A 105 -21.88 21.46 -13.60
C PHE A 105 -23.26 21.39 -14.24
N LYS A 106 -24.27 21.82 -13.49
CA LYS A 106 -25.64 21.86 -13.98
C LYS A 106 -25.90 23.20 -14.65
N ASN A 107 -26.21 23.19 -15.94
CA ASN A 107 -26.64 24.39 -16.64
C ASN A 107 -28.06 24.74 -16.19
N GLU A 108 -28.22 25.89 -15.53
CA GLU A 108 -29.51 26.32 -14.99
C GLU A 108 -30.54 26.65 -16.07
N THR A 109 -30.08 27.02 -17.27
CA THR A 109 -30.96 27.37 -18.40
C THR A 109 -31.52 26.13 -19.09
N THR A 110 -30.66 25.14 -19.37
CA THR A 110 -31.06 23.91 -20.07
C THR A 110 -31.56 22.84 -19.11
N GLY A 111 -31.19 22.93 -17.83
CA GLY A 111 -31.45 21.92 -16.80
C GLY A 111 -30.58 20.67 -16.92
N ILE A 112 -29.65 20.64 -17.89
CA ILE A 112 -28.77 19.51 -18.22
C ILE A 112 -27.45 19.66 -17.45
N TRP A 113 -26.88 18.54 -17.02
CA TRP A 113 -25.50 18.48 -16.55
C TRP A 113 -24.54 18.47 -17.72
N GLU A 114 -23.59 19.39 -17.72
CA GLU A 114 -22.62 19.60 -18.80
C GLU A 114 -21.24 19.20 -18.31
N SER A 115 -20.60 18.29 -19.05
CA SER A 115 -19.22 17.88 -18.83
C SER A 115 -18.33 18.65 -19.78
N TYR A 116 -17.40 19.45 -19.29
CA TYR A 116 -16.43 20.15 -20.12
C TYR A 116 -15.30 19.20 -20.50
N VAL A 117 -14.77 19.38 -21.71
CA VAL A 117 -13.67 18.56 -22.22
C VAL A 117 -12.43 18.67 -21.32
N ALA A 118 -11.70 17.57 -21.20
CA ALA A 118 -10.49 17.46 -20.38
C ALA A 118 -9.41 16.65 -21.09
N ASP A 119 -8.17 16.83 -20.64
CA ASP A 119 -6.93 16.12 -20.97
C ASP A 119 -6.95 14.61 -20.67
N SER A 120 -8.10 14.04 -20.30
CA SER A 120 -8.25 12.60 -20.05
C SER A 120 -9.25 11.93 -20.99
N PHE A 121 -9.87 12.68 -21.91
CA PHE A 121 -10.81 12.14 -22.91
C PHE A 121 -11.03 13.06 -24.14
N GLY A 122 -10.39 14.22 -24.21
CA GLY A 122 -10.48 15.14 -25.34
C GLY A 122 -9.79 14.60 -26.58
N ILE A 123 -8.57 14.05 -26.44
CA ILE A 123 -7.86 13.42 -27.55
C ILE A 123 -8.52 12.09 -27.96
N ASP A 124 -9.18 11.36 -27.07
CA ASP A 124 -9.95 10.15 -27.45
C ASP A 124 -11.04 10.50 -28.47
N ILE A 125 -11.81 11.57 -28.21
CA ILE A 125 -12.86 12.03 -29.12
C ILE A 125 -12.23 12.45 -30.44
N LEU A 126 -11.15 13.23 -30.41
CA LEU A 126 -10.40 13.62 -31.61
C LEU A 126 -9.95 12.40 -32.43
N ASN A 127 -9.44 11.35 -31.78
CA ASN A 127 -8.99 10.13 -32.44
C ASN A 127 -10.13 9.44 -33.22
N LEU A 128 -11.38 9.51 -32.75
CA LEU A 128 -12.53 9.01 -33.50
C LEU A 128 -12.79 9.80 -34.79
N TYR A 129 -12.64 11.13 -34.74
CA TYR A 129 -12.76 11.99 -35.92
C TYR A 129 -11.63 11.73 -36.92
N ILE A 130 -10.38 11.68 -36.44
CA ILE A 130 -9.21 11.39 -37.28
C ILE A 130 -9.37 10.01 -37.95
N LEU A 131 -9.76 8.99 -37.20
CA LEU A 131 -9.93 7.65 -37.76
C LEU A 131 -11.06 7.60 -38.80
N ARG A 132 -12.19 8.29 -38.55
CA ARG A 132 -13.25 8.42 -39.55
C ARG A 132 -12.71 9.06 -40.83
N ASP A 133 -11.98 10.17 -40.69
CA ASP A 133 -11.42 10.91 -41.81
C ASP A 133 -10.34 10.10 -42.58
N MET A 134 -9.55 9.28 -41.89
CA MET A 134 -8.64 8.30 -42.51
C MET A 134 -9.41 7.35 -43.45
N TYR A 135 -10.49 6.74 -42.96
CA TYR A 135 -11.30 5.84 -43.78
C TYR A 135 -12.07 6.56 -44.89
N GLU A 136 -12.59 7.77 -44.65
CA GLU A 136 -13.29 8.54 -45.67
C GLU A 136 -12.37 8.96 -46.83
N GLN A 137 -11.12 9.31 -46.52
CA GLN A 137 -10.16 9.79 -47.51
C GLN A 137 -9.39 8.66 -48.21
N TYR A 138 -9.00 7.62 -47.47
CA TYR A 138 -8.08 6.58 -47.95
C TYR A 138 -8.64 5.15 -47.86
N GLY A 139 -9.76 4.94 -47.17
CA GLY A 139 -10.36 3.61 -47.00
C GLY A 139 -9.60 2.68 -46.06
N THR A 140 -8.57 3.18 -45.37
CA THR A 140 -7.68 2.44 -44.47
C THR A 140 -7.06 3.41 -43.46
N VAL A 141 -6.50 2.88 -42.37
CA VAL A 141 -5.65 3.65 -41.45
C VAL A 141 -4.41 4.18 -42.18
N THR A 142 -4.08 5.46 -41.99
CA THR A 142 -2.90 6.12 -42.58
C THR A 142 -2.40 7.26 -41.71
N THR A 143 -1.08 7.38 -41.55
CA THR A 143 -0.49 8.45 -40.73
C THR A 143 -0.59 9.83 -41.40
N LYS A 144 -0.78 9.88 -42.72
CA LYS A 144 -0.93 11.12 -43.49
C LYS A 144 -1.99 12.07 -42.91
N VAL A 145 -3.14 11.53 -42.53
CA VAL A 145 -4.28 12.32 -42.04
C VAL A 145 -4.01 12.91 -40.66
N MET A 146 -3.20 12.26 -39.82
CA MET A 146 -2.97 12.68 -38.44
C MET A 146 -2.41 14.11 -38.33
N THR A 147 -1.32 14.40 -39.05
CA THR A 147 -0.69 15.73 -39.03
C THR A 147 -1.66 16.81 -39.54
N GLU A 148 -2.44 16.50 -40.57
CA GLU A 148 -3.38 17.46 -41.16
C GLU A 148 -4.56 17.71 -40.23
N ASP A 149 -5.12 16.65 -39.65
CA ASP A 149 -6.33 16.75 -38.85
C ASP A 149 -6.08 17.38 -37.49
N TRP A 150 -4.91 17.18 -36.88
CA TRP A 150 -4.53 17.94 -35.69
C TRP A 150 -4.51 19.45 -35.95
N VAL A 151 -4.10 19.88 -37.14
CA VAL A 151 -4.11 21.30 -37.54
C VAL A 151 -5.53 21.74 -37.93
N LYS A 152 -6.25 20.94 -38.70
CA LYS A 152 -7.63 21.17 -39.16
C LYS A 152 -8.60 21.34 -37.98
N TYR A 153 -8.50 20.46 -36.99
CA TYR A 153 -9.36 20.47 -35.81
C TYR A 153 -8.89 21.45 -34.73
N ASP A 154 -7.81 22.17 -35.01
CA ASP A 154 -7.28 23.22 -34.16
C ASP A 154 -7.12 22.76 -32.71
N VAL A 155 -6.43 21.64 -32.53
CA VAL A 155 -6.29 20.95 -31.24
C VAL A 155 -5.63 21.86 -30.22
N TRP A 156 -6.27 22.02 -29.07
CA TRP A 156 -5.66 22.57 -27.88
C TRP A 156 -5.81 21.57 -26.74
N ASP A 157 -4.68 21.12 -26.22
CA ASP A 157 -4.59 20.28 -25.03
C ASP A 157 -3.31 20.59 -24.24
N MET A 158 -3.25 20.21 -22.96
CA MET A 158 -1.99 20.15 -22.22
C MET A 158 -1.09 19.07 -22.86
N GLY A 159 0.23 19.21 -22.81
CA GLY A 159 1.12 18.21 -23.42
C GLY A 159 1.11 18.20 -24.96
N GLY A 160 0.72 17.08 -25.57
CA GLY A 160 0.70 16.89 -27.04
C GLY A 160 0.00 18.03 -27.80
N GLY A 161 -1.12 18.55 -27.31
CA GLY A 161 -1.87 19.67 -27.93
C GLY A 161 -1.25 21.07 -27.77
N HIS A 162 -0.10 21.20 -27.12
CA HIS A 162 0.45 22.50 -26.78
C HIS A 162 0.85 23.33 -28.01
N ARG A 163 0.34 24.57 -28.08
CA ARG A 163 0.40 25.40 -29.29
C ARG A 163 1.79 25.89 -29.71
N THR A 164 2.76 25.92 -28.80
CA THR A 164 4.11 26.42 -29.09
C THR A 164 5.19 25.35 -29.11
N MET A 165 4.99 24.23 -28.41
CA MET A 165 6.08 23.31 -28.01
C MET A 165 5.65 21.83 -27.93
N GLY A 166 4.45 21.49 -28.42
CA GLY A 166 3.92 20.12 -28.47
C GLY A 166 3.73 19.58 -29.90
N ALA A 167 3.09 18.43 -30.02
CA ALA A 167 2.75 17.77 -31.29
C ALA A 167 1.95 18.68 -32.24
N TYR A 168 0.98 19.45 -31.72
CA TYR A 168 0.24 20.43 -32.53
C TYR A 168 1.18 21.50 -33.11
N ALA A 169 2.10 22.05 -32.30
CA ALA A 169 3.01 23.11 -32.75
C ALA A 169 3.94 22.61 -33.87
N LEU A 170 4.45 21.39 -33.75
CA LEU A 170 5.27 20.77 -34.80
C LEU A 170 4.45 20.49 -36.05
N SER A 171 3.23 19.98 -35.92
CA SER A 171 2.32 19.76 -37.04
C SER A 171 2.00 21.07 -37.78
N LYS A 172 1.68 22.15 -37.05
CA LYS A 172 1.34 23.45 -37.64
C LYS A 172 2.53 24.20 -38.23
N ASN A 173 3.63 24.29 -37.48
CA ASN A 173 4.74 25.18 -37.84
C ASN A 173 5.79 24.50 -38.71
N LYS A 174 5.92 23.18 -38.61
CA LYS A 174 6.89 22.38 -39.37
C LYS A 174 6.24 21.47 -40.39
N GLY A 175 4.98 21.07 -40.19
CA GLY A 175 4.31 20.11 -41.06
C GLY A 175 4.94 18.72 -40.96
N TYR A 176 5.53 18.36 -39.82
CA TYR A 176 6.20 17.07 -39.69
C TYR A 176 5.23 15.91 -39.88
N VAL A 177 5.68 14.90 -40.61
CA VAL A 177 4.92 13.65 -40.78
C VAL A 177 4.84 12.91 -39.44
N ALA A 178 3.70 12.27 -39.20
CA ALA A 178 3.27 11.74 -37.90
C ALA A 178 4.36 10.98 -37.09
N PRO A 179 5.16 10.08 -37.69
CA PRO A 179 6.18 9.30 -36.95
C PRO A 179 7.27 10.11 -36.24
N TYR A 180 7.41 11.40 -36.58
CA TYR A 180 8.43 12.29 -36.01
C TYR A 180 7.85 13.37 -35.10
N VAL A 181 6.52 13.48 -35.02
CA VAL A 181 5.85 14.57 -34.28
C VAL A 181 6.01 14.41 -32.77
N GLY A 182 5.85 13.19 -32.23
CA GLY A 182 5.92 12.95 -30.79
C GLY A 182 7.34 13.02 -30.21
N ARG A 183 8.39 13.06 -31.05
CA ARG A 183 9.78 12.84 -30.60
C ARG A 183 10.44 14.08 -29.99
N ALA A 184 11.14 13.88 -28.87
CA ALA A 184 11.84 14.95 -28.16
C ALA A 184 12.92 15.64 -29.03
N GLU A 185 13.61 14.84 -29.85
CA GLU A 185 14.71 15.31 -30.70
C GLU A 185 14.30 16.44 -31.67
N TYR A 186 13.05 16.43 -32.13
CA TYR A 186 12.58 17.38 -33.14
C TYR A 186 11.83 18.57 -32.55
N GLY A 187 11.85 18.71 -31.22
CA GLY A 187 11.31 19.87 -30.50
C GLY A 187 9.96 19.63 -29.84
N ASN A 188 9.55 18.38 -29.58
CA ASN A 188 8.40 18.11 -28.71
C ASN A 188 8.86 18.14 -27.23
N HIS A 189 8.52 19.21 -26.51
CA HIS A 189 8.87 19.37 -25.10
C HIS A 189 8.00 18.53 -24.16
N TYR A 190 6.92 17.97 -24.68
CA TYR A 190 5.93 17.15 -23.98
C TYR A 190 5.95 15.69 -24.43
N SER A 191 7.07 15.26 -25.03
CA SER A 191 7.32 13.88 -25.44
C SER A 191 7.21 12.83 -24.33
N TRP A 192 7.30 13.27 -23.08
CA TRP A 192 7.15 12.49 -21.85
C TRP A 192 5.74 12.49 -21.27
N CYS A 193 4.85 13.34 -21.78
CA CYS A 193 3.53 13.50 -21.21
C CYS A 193 2.68 12.24 -21.36
N GLU A 194 1.68 12.13 -20.49
CA GLU A 194 0.88 10.93 -20.27
C GLU A 194 -0.17 10.70 -21.39
N GLU A 195 -0.40 11.66 -22.29
CA GLU A 195 -1.45 11.63 -23.32
C GLU A 195 -1.58 10.29 -24.09
N PRO A 196 -0.49 9.60 -24.50
CA PRO A 196 -0.61 8.31 -25.17
C PRO A 196 -1.52 7.34 -24.40
N TRP A 197 -1.27 7.11 -23.11
CA TRP A 197 -1.95 6.05 -22.38
C TRP A 197 -3.24 6.51 -21.72
N ILE A 198 -3.49 7.81 -21.62
CA ILE A 198 -4.73 8.36 -21.03
C ILE A 198 -5.83 8.62 -22.06
N GLU A 199 -5.46 8.92 -23.31
CA GLU A 199 -6.40 9.36 -24.36
C GLU A 199 -6.28 8.63 -25.71
N THR A 200 -5.50 7.55 -25.77
CA THR A 200 -5.45 6.66 -26.95
C THR A 200 -6.00 5.25 -26.65
N ASN A 201 -6.20 4.92 -25.37
CA ASN A 201 -6.67 3.60 -24.93
C ASN A 201 -8.07 3.22 -25.45
N THR A 202 -8.94 4.20 -25.75
CA THR A 202 -10.30 3.92 -26.27
C THR A 202 -10.31 3.32 -27.67
N LEU A 203 -9.19 3.34 -28.40
CA LEU A 203 -9.04 2.58 -29.65
C LEU A 203 -9.21 1.07 -29.43
N GLY A 204 -8.99 0.56 -28.21
CA GLY A 204 -9.36 -0.82 -27.83
C GLY A 204 -10.88 -1.09 -27.90
N MET A 205 -11.72 -0.06 -27.76
CA MET A 205 -13.17 -0.17 -27.98
C MET A 205 -13.51 -0.18 -29.47
N VAL A 206 -12.77 0.57 -30.29
CA VAL A 206 -12.87 0.55 -31.75
C VAL A 206 -12.37 -0.77 -32.34
N ALA A 207 -11.48 -1.47 -31.63
CA ALA A 207 -10.99 -2.80 -31.97
C ALA A 207 -11.58 -3.90 -31.07
N ALA A 208 -12.86 -3.76 -30.67
CA ALA A 208 -13.53 -4.71 -29.77
C ALA A 208 -13.33 -6.17 -30.20
N GLY A 209 -12.83 -7.00 -29.29
CA GLY A 209 -12.54 -8.42 -29.55
C GLY A 209 -11.29 -8.70 -30.39
N MET A 210 -10.55 -7.66 -30.83
CA MET A 210 -9.37 -7.76 -31.71
C MET A 210 -8.14 -7.10 -31.06
N PRO A 211 -7.54 -7.72 -30.02
CA PRO A 211 -6.48 -7.08 -29.25
C PRO A 211 -5.21 -6.76 -30.05
N ASN A 212 -4.87 -7.58 -31.06
CA ASN A 212 -3.76 -7.25 -31.97
C ASN A 212 -4.04 -5.96 -32.78
N VAL A 213 -5.26 -5.78 -33.25
CA VAL A 213 -5.68 -4.59 -34.00
C VAL A 213 -5.70 -3.36 -33.08
N ALA A 214 -6.07 -3.54 -31.81
CA ALA A 214 -6.00 -2.48 -30.82
C ALA A 214 -4.56 -1.97 -30.66
N VAL A 215 -3.58 -2.89 -30.53
CA VAL A 215 -2.14 -2.55 -30.46
C VAL A 215 -1.65 -1.90 -31.76
N ASP A 216 -2.07 -2.40 -32.93
CA ASP A 216 -1.70 -1.79 -34.21
C ASP A 216 -2.20 -0.34 -34.31
N LEU A 217 -3.44 -0.07 -33.86
CA LEU A 217 -4.00 1.29 -33.81
C LEU A 217 -3.23 2.18 -32.82
N THR A 218 -2.94 1.71 -31.61
CA THR A 218 -2.21 2.52 -30.62
C THR A 218 -0.76 2.77 -31.04
N SER A 219 -0.14 1.86 -31.79
CA SER A 219 1.20 2.07 -32.37
C SER A 219 1.25 3.17 -33.43
N VAL A 220 0.10 3.53 -34.02
CA VAL A 220 -0.05 4.66 -34.95
C VAL A 220 -0.32 5.95 -34.18
N PHE A 221 -1.26 5.92 -33.23
CA PHE A 221 -1.75 7.12 -32.55
C PHE A 221 -0.87 7.57 -31.38
N GLY A 222 -0.38 6.65 -30.55
CA GLY A 222 0.40 6.97 -29.34
C GLY A 222 1.71 7.72 -29.63
N PRO A 223 2.56 7.25 -30.59
CA PRO A 223 3.82 7.92 -30.91
C PRO A 223 3.68 9.34 -31.48
N PHE A 224 2.45 9.78 -31.77
CA PHE A 224 2.21 11.14 -32.25
C PHE A 224 2.37 12.19 -31.15
N THR A 225 2.04 11.84 -29.90
CA THR A 225 2.10 12.78 -28.76
C THR A 225 3.32 12.56 -27.88
N GLY A 226 3.89 11.35 -27.84
CA GLY A 226 5.07 11.03 -27.03
C GLY A 226 6.01 9.98 -27.61
N ASP A 227 7.21 9.85 -27.03
CA ASP A 227 8.23 8.86 -27.44
C ASP A 227 8.87 8.12 -26.25
N THR A 228 8.15 8.06 -25.13
CA THR A 228 8.56 7.46 -23.85
C THR A 228 7.91 6.09 -23.58
N ASP A 229 8.19 5.49 -22.43
CA ASP A 229 7.63 4.20 -21.97
C ASP A 229 6.09 4.21 -21.82
N ASN A 230 5.47 5.39 -21.77
CA ASN A 230 4.02 5.58 -21.89
C ASN A 230 3.41 4.81 -23.08
N LEU A 231 4.16 4.61 -24.17
CA LEU A 231 3.69 3.90 -25.36
C LEU A 231 3.37 2.42 -25.07
N GLY A 232 4.24 1.72 -24.33
CA GLY A 232 4.00 0.31 -23.99
C GLY A 232 2.77 0.15 -23.10
N TRP A 233 2.60 1.03 -22.12
CA TRP A 233 1.40 1.04 -21.28
C TRP A 233 0.11 1.37 -22.05
N THR A 234 0.20 2.20 -23.10
CA THR A 234 -0.93 2.48 -24.00
C THR A 234 -1.40 1.20 -24.69
N ASP A 235 -0.46 0.45 -25.27
CA ASP A 235 -0.73 -0.83 -25.93
C ASP A 235 -1.36 -1.83 -24.96
N TYR A 236 -0.85 -1.89 -23.72
CA TYR A 236 -1.34 -2.79 -22.67
C TYR A 236 -2.83 -2.53 -22.34
N ILE A 237 -3.20 -1.26 -22.13
CA ILE A 237 -4.57 -0.88 -21.76
C ILE A 237 -5.53 -1.10 -22.94
N ALA A 238 -5.13 -0.72 -24.16
CA ALA A 238 -5.95 -0.95 -25.36
C ALA A 238 -6.17 -2.45 -25.65
N ALA A 239 -5.14 -3.28 -25.49
CA ALA A 239 -5.26 -4.73 -25.61
C ALA A 239 -6.23 -5.27 -24.55
N MET A 240 -6.11 -4.84 -23.31
CA MET A 240 -6.99 -5.23 -22.21
C MET A 240 -8.46 -4.85 -22.48
N TYR A 241 -8.73 -3.65 -23.04
CA TYR A 241 -10.07 -3.25 -23.46
C TYR A 241 -10.64 -4.18 -24.53
N ALA A 242 -9.85 -4.48 -25.56
CA ALA A 242 -10.29 -5.37 -26.64
C ALA A 242 -10.55 -6.81 -26.14
N MET A 243 -9.73 -7.31 -25.23
CA MET A 243 -9.90 -8.63 -24.58
C MET A 243 -11.14 -8.68 -23.68
N ALA A 244 -11.44 -7.62 -22.94
CA ALA A 244 -12.55 -7.55 -21.98
C ALA A 244 -13.95 -7.76 -22.60
N TYR A 245 -14.08 -7.71 -23.94
CA TYR A 245 -15.33 -8.06 -24.62
C TYR A 245 -15.67 -9.55 -24.52
N TYR A 246 -14.70 -10.42 -24.26
CA TYR A 246 -14.87 -11.87 -24.17
C TYR A 246 -14.17 -12.53 -22.97
N GLU A 247 -13.29 -11.83 -22.26
CA GLU A 247 -12.69 -12.29 -21.01
C GLU A 247 -13.20 -11.43 -19.84
N SER A 248 -13.67 -12.07 -18.78
CA SER A 248 -14.28 -11.41 -17.62
C SER A 248 -13.46 -11.56 -16.33
N ASP A 249 -12.47 -12.47 -16.31
CA ASP A 249 -11.57 -12.68 -15.18
C ASP A 249 -10.45 -11.62 -15.20
N ILE A 250 -10.48 -10.72 -14.22
CA ILE A 250 -9.53 -9.59 -14.11
C ILE A 250 -8.08 -10.05 -13.99
N PRO A 251 -7.71 -11.01 -13.12
CA PRO A 251 -6.34 -11.50 -13.06
C PRO A 251 -5.86 -12.08 -14.40
N THR A 252 -6.73 -12.79 -15.13
CA THR A 252 -6.44 -13.30 -16.48
C THR A 252 -6.25 -12.18 -17.49
N LEU A 253 -7.11 -11.16 -17.50
CA LEU A 253 -6.92 -9.96 -18.36
C LEU A 253 -5.57 -9.28 -18.12
N ILE A 254 -5.22 -9.04 -16.85
CA ILE A 254 -3.94 -8.43 -16.45
C ILE A 254 -2.77 -9.30 -16.93
N ARG A 255 -2.85 -10.62 -16.71
CA ARG A 255 -1.82 -11.57 -17.13
C ARG A 255 -1.65 -11.60 -18.65
N ASP A 256 -2.74 -11.74 -19.39
CA ASP A 256 -2.71 -11.99 -20.83
C ASP A 256 -2.36 -10.73 -21.62
N ALA A 257 -2.87 -9.57 -21.22
CA ALA A 257 -2.47 -8.30 -21.82
C ALA A 257 -0.97 -8.00 -21.57
N ALA A 258 -0.41 -8.46 -20.44
CA ALA A 258 1.01 -8.27 -20.13
C ALA A 258 1.95 -9.06 -21.06
N ALA A 259 1.42 -9.87 -21.99
CA ALA A 259 2.21 -10.53 -23.02
C ALA A 259 2.93 -9.55 -23.95
N ILE A 260 2.44 -8.31 -24.10
CA ILE A 260 3.06 -7.32 -24.98
C ILE A 260 4.47 -6.90 -24.53
N PHE A 261 4.76 -7.02 -23.25
CA PHE A 261 6.03 -6.59 -22.67
C PHE A 261 7.06 -7.72 -22.73
N ALA A 262 8.34 -7.36 -22.85
CA ALA A 262 9.43 -8.32 -22.72
C ALA A 262 9.42 -8.93 -21.31
N GLU A 263 9.69 -10.24 -21.17
CA GLU A 263 9.54 -10.97 -19.90
C GLU A 263 10.34 -10.37 -18.73
N ASP A 264 11.53 -9.83 -19.01
CA ASP A 264 12.43 -9.20 -18.06
C ASP A 264 12.29 -7.67 -17.98
N SER A 265 11.24 -7.11 -18.58
CA SER A 265 11.01 -5.67 -18.57
C SER A 265 10.57 -5.13 -17.20
N TRP A 266 10.74 -3.82 -17.03
CA TRP A 266 10.27 -3.11 -15.84
C TRP A 266 8.76 -3.15 -15.68
N GLU A 267 8.01 -3.04 -16.77
CA GLU A 267 6.55 -3.14 -16.75
C GLU A 267 6.10 -4.50 -16.23
N ARG A 268 6.76 -5.59 -16.65
CA ARG A 268 6.53 -6.93 -16.11
C ARG A 268 6.89 -7.03 -14.63
N GLU A 269 7.94 -6.33 -14.19
CA GLU A 269 8.31 -6.26 -12.78
C GLU A 269 7.26 -5.52 -11.94
N VAL A 270 6.77 -4.37 -12.40
CA VAL A 270 5.69 -3.61 -11.74
C VAL A 270 4.44 -4.48 -11.61
N ILE A 271 4.01 -5.17 -12.68
CA ILE A 271 2.85 -6.06 -12.64
C ILE A 271 3.10 -7.22 -11.66
N ALA A 272 4.29 -7.82 -11.68
CA ALA A 272 4.65 -8.89 -10.75
C ALA A 272 4.60 -8.44 -9.28
N ILE A 273 5.11 -7.23 -8.98
CA ILE A 273 5.01 -6.63 -7.65
C ILE A 273 3.54 -6.47 -7.25
N CYS A 274 2.69 -5.93 -8.11
CA CYS A 274 1.26 -5.78 -7.83
C CYS A 274 0.56 -7.12 -7.57
N MET A 275 0.82 -8.13 -8.40
CA MET A 275 0.27 -9.48 -8.23
C MET A 275 0.73 -10.13 -6.92
N LYS A 276 2.00 -9.94 -6.54
CA LYS A 276 2.55 -10.45 -5.29
C LYS A 276 1.98 -9.71 -4.07
N LEU A 277 1.90 -8.38 -4.11
CA LEU A 277 1.28 -7.57 -3.06
C LEU A 277 -0.19 -7.95 -2.85
N TYR A 278 -0.94 -8.18 -3.93
CA TYR A 278 -2.32 -8.66 -3.86
C TYR A 278 -2.42 -10.03 -3.17
N LYS A 279 -1.51 -10.97 -3.48
CA LYS A 279 -1.42 -12.29 -2.84
C LYS A 279 -1.04 -12.20 -1.35
N GLU A 280 -0.11 -11.33 -0.99
CA GLU A 280 0.43 -11.17 0.37
C GLU A 280 -0.48 -10.36 1.29
N ASN A 281 -1.22 -9.39 0.73
CA ASN A 281 -2.13 -8.51 1.48
C ASN A 281 -3.57 -8.64 0.97
N PRO A 282 -4.22 -9.82 1.01
CA PRO A 282 -5.43 -10.13 0.25
C PRO A 282 -6.65 -9.25 0.55
N THR A 283 -6.67 -8.53 1.67
CA THR A 283 -7.78 -7.65 2.08
C THR A 283 -7.36 -6.21 2.34
N ASP A 284 -6.08 -5.86 2.18
CA ASP A 284 -5.54 -4.55 2.55
C ASP A 284 -4.91 -3.85 1.35
N TRP A 285 -5.78 -3.31 0.51
CA TRP A 285 -5.36 -2.53 -0.66
C TRP A 285 -4.56 -1.29 -0.26
N ARG A 286 -4.82 -0.69 0.90
CA ARG A 286 -4.13 0.52 1.35
C ARG A 286 -2.66 0.22 1.64
N ARG A 287 -2.39 -0.89 2.32
CA ARG A 287 -1.02 -1.38 2.52
C ARG A 287 -0.32 -1.62 1.18
N SER A 288 -1.00 -2.26 0.24
CA SER A 288 -0.42 -2.51 -1.09
C SER A 288 -0.16 -1.22 -1.88
N ILE A 289 -1.03 -0.20 -1.78
CA ILE A 289 -0.79 1.12 -2.38
C ILE A 289 0.44 1.80 -1.76
N VAL A 290 0.56 1.81 -0.43
CA VAL A 290 1.73 2.40 0.25
C VAL A 290 3.02 1.66 -0.11
N LEU A 291 2.99 0.33 -0.18
CA LEU A 291 4.14 -0.47 -0.58
C LEU A 291 4.48 -0.25 -2.06
N ALA A 292 3.48 -0.20 -2.95
CA ALA A 292 3.69 0.01 -4.37
C ALA A 292 4.23 1.41 -4.69
N GLU A 293 3.87 2.44 -3.91
CA GLU A 293 4.44 3.78 -4.06
C GLU A 293 5.97 3.72 -4.00
N ASP A 294 6.53 2.96 -3.06
CA ASP A 294 7.97 2.84 -2.90
C ASP A 294 8.58 1.77 -3.83
N LEU A 295 8.00 0.56 -3.87
CA LEU A 295 8.51 -0.58 -4.63
C LEU A 295 8.49 -0.34 -6.15
N CYS A 296 7.46 0.33 -6.66
CA CYS A 296 7.30 0.58 -8.08
C CYS A 296 7.91 1.91 -8.51
N THR A 297 8.62 2.64 -7.64
CA THR A 297 9.31 3.88 -8.02
C THR A 297 10.66 3.62 -8.69
N ARG A 298 10.88 4.26 -9.85
CA ARG A 298 12.21 4.57 -10.40
C ARG A 298 12.63 6.00 -10.02
N ARG A 299 13.70 6.13 -9.22
CA ARG A 299 14.03 7.39 -8.52
C ARG A 299 14.38 8.55 -9.45
N ASN A 300 15.22 8.35 -10.47
CA ASN A 300 15.41 9.37 -11.51
C ASN A 300 14.54 9.11 -12.72
N TYR A 301 13.97 10.20 -13.21
CA TYR A 301 13.20 10.23 -14.43
C TYR A 301 13.64 11.50 -15.16
N HIS A 302 14.42 11.33 -16.22
CA HIS A 302 15.21 12.41 -16.81
C HIS A 302 14.39 13.66 -17.14
N TYR A 303 13.16 13.51 -17.64
CA TYR A 303 12.29 14.65 -17.94
C TYR A 303 11.77 15.40 -16.72
N TYR A 304 11.62 14.74 -15.57
CA TYR A 304 11.27 15.40 -14.31
C TYR A 304 12.40 16.32 -13.83
N SER A 305 13.65 16.04 -14.24
CA SER A 305 14.79 16.92 -13.97
C SER A 305 14.90 18.13 -14.93
N ARG A 306 14.27 18.06 -16.12
CA ARG A 306 14.32 19.13 -17.14
C ARG A 306 13.38 20.30 -16.86
N GLN A 307 12.33 20.13 -16.05
CA GLN A 307 11.44 21.22 -15.67
C GLN A 307 11.33 21.31 -14.16
N SER A 308 11.49 22.50 -13.60
CA SER A 308 11.37 22.77 -12.16
C SER A 308 9.95 22.58 -11.59
N THR A 309 9.03 22.00 -12.37
CA THR A 309 7.57 21.97 -12.13
C THR A 309 6.91 20.63 -12.46
N VAL A 310 7.67 19.57 -12.84
CA VAL A 310 7.03 18.28 -13.12
C VAL A 310 6.55 17.64 -11.82
N ASN A 311 5.29 17.24 -11.80
CA ASN A 311 4.59 16.78 -10.61
C ASN A 311 4.94 15.32 -10.30
N GLU A 312 5.57 15.04 -9.16
CA GLU A 312 5.91 13.66 -8.72
C GLU A 312 4.71 12.69 -8.76
N GLN A 313 3.48 13.20 -8.66
CA GLN A 313 2.26 12.38 -8.74
C GLN A 313 1.87 11.92 -10.16
N SER A 314 2.61 12.35 -11.19
CA SER A 314 2.46 11.93 -12.60
C SER A 314 3.30 10.70 -12.98
N ARG A 315 4.00 10.08 -12.03
CA ARG A 315 4.86 8.92 -12.29
C ARG A 315 4.05 7.74 -12.84
N VAL A 316 4.39 7.31 -14.06
CA VAL A 316 3.62 6.30 -14.81
C VAL A 316 3.66 4.94 -14.12
N ASP A 317 4.83 4.51 -13.63
CA ASP A 317 5.03 3.24 -12.93
C ASP A 317 4.15 3.14 -11.66
N ILE A 318 4.09 4.20 -10.85
CA ILE A 318 3.23 4.28 -9.66
C ILE A 318 1.75 4.30 -10.05
N ASN A 319 1.36 5.15 -11.02
CA ASN A 319 -0.03 5.27 -11.45
C ASN A 319 -0.57 3.96 -12.06
N MET A 320 0.27 3.23 -12.81
CA MET A 320 -0.05 1.89 -13.32
C MET A 320 -0.19 0.88 -12.19
N ALA A 321 0.75 0.88 -11.23
CA ALA A 321 0.70 -0.01 -10.09
C ALA A 321 -0.59 0.19 -9.28
N PHE A 322 -0.97 1.44 -9.00
CA PHE A 322 -2.20 1.76 -8.27
C PHE A 322 -3.45 1.33 -9.04
N SER A 323 -3.44 1.48 -10.37
CA SER A 323 -4.56 1.10 -11.23
C SER A 323 -4.71 -0.42 -11.35
N ILE A 324 -3.60 -1.16 -11.44
CA ILE A 324 -3.61 -2.63 -11.43
C ILE A 324 -4.12 -3.14 -10.09
N LEU A 325 -3.61 -2.60 -8.98
CA LEU A 325 -4.07 -2.97 -7.64
C LEU A 325 -5.56 -2.65 -7.45
N GLY A 326 -6.04 -1.51 -7.93
CA GLY A 326 -7.46 -1.18 -7.85
C GLY A 326 -8.36 -2.16 -8.59
N LEU A 327 -7.96 -2.64 -9.78
CA LEU A 327 -8.68 -3.71 -10.47
C LEU A 327 -8.68 -5.03 -9.68
N LEU A 328 -7.50 -5.45 -9.17
CA LEU A 328 -7.35 -6.70 -8.43
C LEU A 328 -8.17 -6.72 -7.14
N TYR A 329 -8.09 -5.66 -6.34
CA TYR A 329 -8.83 -5.56 -5.07
C TYR A 329 -10.31 -5.25 -5.25
N GLY A 330 -10.67 -4.54 -6.33
CA GLY A 330 -12.05 -4.32 -6.71
C GLY A 330 -12.75 -5.60 -7.18
N ASN A 331 -12.00 -6.56 -7.75
CA ASN A 331 -12.44 -7.92 -8.05
C ASN A 331 -13.77 -7.99 -8.83
N GLY A 332 -13.93 -7.11 -9.81
CA GLY A 332 -15.11 -7.05 -10.68
C GLY A 332 -16.24 -6.15 -10.15
N ASP A 333 -16.15 -5.68 -8.92
CA ASP A 333 -17.12 -4.74 -8.36
C ASP A 333 -16.79 -3.30 -8.77
N PHE A 334 -17.71 -2.65 -9.47
CA PHE A 334 -17.51 -1.31 -10.04
C PHE A 334 -17.30 -0.24 -8.96
N ASP A 335 -18.12 -0.23 -7.91
CA ASP A 335 -18.06 0.78 -6.84
C ASP A 335 -16.78 0.60 -6.01
N ALA A 336 -16.44 -0.63 -5.64
CA ALA A 336 -15.21 -0.94 -4.92
C ALA A 336 -13.96 -0.55 -5.71
N THR A 337 -13.93 -0.88 -7.01
CA THR A 337 -12.82 -0.52 -7.92
C THR A 337 -12.71 1.00 -8.04
N CYS A 338 -13.83 1.68 -8.32
CA CYS A 338 -13.88 3.14 -8.44
C CYS A 338 -13.47 3.84 -7.14
N LYS A 339 -13.86 3.30 -5.98
CA LYS A 339 -13.42 3.76 -4.67
C LYS A 339 -11.92 3.66 -4.48
N ILE A 340 -11.32 2.54 -4.87
CA ILE A 340 -9.87 2.36 -4.71
C ILE A 340 -9.12 3.35 -5.61
N PHE A 341 -9.52 3.51 -6.87
CA PHE A 341 -8.92 4.51 -7.77
C PHE A 341 -9.02 5.92 -7.20
N SER A 342 -10.22 6.31 -6.75
CA SER A 342 -10.47 7.64 -6.18
C SER A 342 -9.64 7.91 -4.93
N LEU A 343 -9.34 6.88 -4.12
CA LEU A 343 -8.68 7.01 -2.84
C LEU A 343 -7.19 6.61 -2.84
N ALA A 344 -6.64 6.10 -3.94
CA ALA A 344 -5.25 5.66 -3.99
C ALA A 344 -4.25 6.82 -3.76
N GLY A 345 -4.61 8.04 -4.18
CA GLY A 345 -3.70 9.19 -4.27
C GLY A 345 -3.03 9.27 -5.63
N TYR A 346 -2.00 10.11 -5.78
CA TYR A 346 -1.33 10.36 -7.07
C TYR A 346 -2.32 10.85 -8.14
N ASP A 347 -1.97 10.75 -9.41
CA ASP A 347 -2.92 10.74 -10.50
C ASP A 347 -3.32 9.29 -10.82
N ALA A 348 -3.78 8.53 -9.81
CA ALA A 348 -4.26 7.17 -10.00
C ALA A 348 -5.35 7.16 -11.08
N ARG A 349 -5.00 6.66 -12.28
CA ARG A 349 -5.79 6.84 -13.51
C ARG A 349 -6.90 5.80 -13.62
N GLY A 350 -7.85 5.82 -12.69
CA GLY A 350 -9.07 5.02 -12.80
C GLY A 350 -9.82 5.26 -14.11
N VAL A 351 -9.70 6.47 -14.67
CA VAL A 351 -10.17 6.86 -16.00
C VAL A 351 -9.73 5.92 -17.15
N CYS A 352 -8.60 5.22 -17.01
CA CYS A 352 -8.07 4.27 -18.00
C CYS A 352 -8.34 2.80 -17.68
N PHE A 353 -8.71 2.46 -16.44
CA PHE A 353 -8.82 1.06 -16.01
C PHE A 353 -10.25 0.67 -15.63
N LEU A 354 -11.04 1.60 -15.07
CA LEU A 354 -12.46 1.37 -14.77
C LEU A 354 -13.31 1.02 -16.00
N PRO A 355 -13.00 1.50 -17.23
CA PRO A 355 -13.73 1.08 -18.43
C PRO A 355 -13.71 -0.41 -18.70
N VAL A 356 -12.68 -1.15 -18.24
CA VAL A 356 -12.63 -2.62 -18.32
C VAL A 356 -13.89 -3.23 -17.71
N LEU A 357 -14.32 -2.75 -16.53
CA LEU A 357 -15.54 -3.24 -15.87
C LEU A 357 -16.80 -2.84 -16.61
N GLY A 358 -16.81 -1.66 -17.24
CA GLY A 358 -17.89 -1.25 -18.14
C GLY A 358 -18.02 -2.18 -19.35
N ILE A 359 -16.90 -2.60 -19.96
CA ILE A 359 -16.90 -3.56 -21.07
C ILE A 359 -17.39 -4.94 -20.59
N ILE A 360 -16.91 -5.42 -19.43
CA ILE A 360 -17.31 -6.73 -18.89
C ILE A 360 -18.81 -6.74 -18.57
N GLY A 361 -19.28 -5.79 -17.75
CA GLY A 361 -20.63 -5.79 -17.18
C GLY A 361 -21.70 -5.05 -17.99
N GLY A 362 -21.34 -4.23 -18.98
CA GLY A 362 -22.30 -3.36 -19.68
C GLY A 362 -22.90 -2.29 -18.76
N THR A 363 -23.98 -1.63 -19.18
CA THR A 363 -24.51 -0.49 -18.40
C THR A 363 -25.11 -0.85 -17.04
N GLU A 364 -25.25 -2.14 -16.73
CA GLU A 364 -25.80 -2.62 -15.46
C GLU A 364 -24.85 -2.42 -14.28
N VAL A 365 -23.55 -2.30 -14.53
CA VAL A 365 -22.56 -2.04 -13.46
C VAL A 365 -22.41 -0.55 -13.14
N LEU A 366 -22.99 0.33 -13.97
CA LEU A 366 -22.86 1.77 -13.77
C LEU A 366 -23.76 2.25 -12.62
N PRO A 367 -23.27 3.14 -11.75
CA PRO A 367 -24.07 3.75 -10.70
C PRO A 367 -25.12 4.71 -11.27
N GLU A 368 -26.19 4.98 -10.50
CA GLU A 368 -27.29 5.87 -10.91
C GLU A 368 -26.80 7.29 -11.22
N GLU A 369 -25.78 7.74 -10.50
CA GLU A 369 -25.09 9.01 -10.71
C GLU A 369 -24.59 9.15 -12.15
N THR A 370 -24.09 8.08 -12.77
CA THR A 370 -23.61 8.12 -14.16
C THR A 370 -24.74 8.51 -15.12
N ASN A 371 -25.96 8.01 -14.92
CA ASN A 371 -27.10 8.48 -15.72
C ASN A 371 -27.48 9.92 -15.35
N THR A 372 -27.53 10.23 -14.07
CA THR A 372 -27.95 11.55 -13.58
C THR A 372 -27.09 12.70 -14.10
N TYR A 373 -25.77 12.50 -14.12
CA TYR A 373 -24.79 13.55 -14.39
C TYR A 373 -24.21 13.51 -15.80
N LEU A 374 -24.14 12.33 -16.43
CA LEU A 374 -23.47 12.16 -17.72
C LEU A 374 -24.48 11.78 -18.81
N TRP A 375 -25.05 10.57 -18.78
CA TRP A 375 -25.86 10.05 -19.88
C TRP A 375 -27.20 10.79 -20.07
N GLN A 376 -27.88 11.08 -18.96
CA GLN A 376 -29.14 11.85 -18.88
C GLN A 376 -30.22 11.36 -19.85
N ASP A 377 -30.46 10.05 -19.85
CA ASP A 377 -31.39 9.38 -20.76
C ASP A 377 -31.11 9.68 -22.24
N GLY A 378 -29.82 9.79 -22.60
CA GLY A 378 -29.35 10.07 -23.96
C GLY A 378 -29.26 11.54 -24.32
N LYS A 379 -29.47 12.46 -23.38
CA LYS A 379 -29.35 13.92 -23.60
C LYS A 379 -27.98 14.49 -23.24
N GLY A 380 -27.12 13.68 -22.63
CA GLY A 380 -25.80 14.09 -22.17
C GLY A 380 -24.91 14.66 -23.27
N ILE A 381 -24.17 15.71 -22.91
CA ILE A 381 -23.20 16.36 -23.80
C ILE A 381 -21.85 16.55 -23.12
N ILE A 382 -20.79 16.53 -23.92
CA ILE A 382 -19.48 17.07 -23.56
C ILE A 382 -19.31 18.42 -24.27
N VAL A 383 -19.03 19.48 -23.51
CA VAL A 383 -18.82 20.83 -24.01
C VAL A 383 -17.35 20.99 -24.41
N ASN A 384 -17.13 21.19 -25.71
CA ASN A 384 -15.83 21.39 -26.34
C ASN A 384 -15.44 22.87 -26.35
N THR A 385 -15.34 23.42 -25.15
CA THR A 385 -14.82 24.78 -24.93
C THR A 385 -14.12 24.83 -23.59
N TYR A 386 -13.41 25.91 -23.32
CA TYR A 386 -12.76 26.12 -22.03
C TYR A 386 -13.78 26.57 -20.97
N VAL A 387 -13.49 26.29 -19.69
CA VAL A 387 -14.23 26.84 -18.56
C VAL A 387 -13.72 28.27 -18.29
N GLU A 388 -14.59 29.29 -18.35
CA GLU A 388 -14.15 30.70 -18.19
C GLU A 388 -13.44 30.98 -16.85
N GLU A 389 -13.82 30.30 -15.76
CA GLU A 389 -13.15 30.43 -14.46
C GLU A 389 -11.68 29.94 -14.50
N ALA A 390 -11.33 29.03 -15.42
CA ALA A 390 -9.95 28.60 -15.67
C ALA A 390 -9.12 29.66 -16.41
N ALA A 391 -9.74 30.68 -17.01
CA ALA A 391 -9.05 31.66 -17.84
C ALA A 391 -8.08 32.55 -17.07
N ASN A 392 -8.25 32.68 -15.75
CA ASN A 392 -7.39 33.47 -14.87
C ASN A 392 -6.18 32.69 -14.33
N ASP A 393 -6.18 31.35 -14.46
CA ASP A 393 -5.05 30.50 -14.12
C ASP A 393 -4.32 30.13 -15.40
N LYS A 394 -3.03 30.45 -15.49
CA LYS A 394 -2.24 30.39 -16.72
C LYS A 394 -2.14 28.97 -17.31
N GLY A 395 -3.12 28.53 -18.10
CA GLY A 395 -2.88 27.57 -19.19
C GLY A 395 -3.79 26.36 -19.40
N ILE A 396 -4.93 26.17 -18.72
CA ILE A 396 -5.75 24.97 -18.94
C ILE A 396 -6.91 25.21 -19.92
N TRP A 397 -6.57 25.55 -21.16
CA TRP A 397 -7.53 25.53 -22.27
C TRP A 397 -7.46 24.11 -22.82
N MET A 398 -8.54 23.34 -22.82
CA MET A 398 -8.60 22.06 -23.53
C MET A 398 -9.84 22.19 -24.41
N HIS A 399 -9.65 22.20 -25.74
CA HIS A 399 -10.73 22.21 -26.72
C HIS A 399 -10.16 22.10 -28.13
N HIS A 400 -11.00 21.65 -29.05
CA HIS A 400 -10.65 21.49 -30.47
C HIS A 400 -11.56 22.41 -31.27
N ALA A 401 -11.10 23.63 -31.55
CA ALA A 401 -11.96 24.68 -32.10
C ALA A 401 -12.51 24.37 -33.52
N GLY A 402 -11.88 23.43 -34.24
CA GLY A 402 -12.37 22.95 -35.53
C GLY A 402 -13.45 21.85 -35.42
N LEU A 403 -13.79 21.40 -34.21
CA LEU A 403 -14.84 20.41 -33.95
C LEU A 403 -16.11 21.06 -33.36
N PRO A 404 -17.27 20.38 -33.36
CA PRO A 404 -18.49 20.92 -32.76
C PRO A 404 -18.29 21.37 -31.31
N GLU A 405 -18.95 22.46 -30.93
CA GLU A 405 -18.91 23.01 -29.56
C GLU A 405 -19.53 22.06 -28.53
N ASN A 406 -20.48 21.22 -28.95
CA ASN A 406 -21.12 20.23 -28.08
C ASN A 406 -21.05 18.84 -28.72
N TYR A 407 -20.36 17.91 -28.06
CA TYR A 407 -20.37 16.50 -28.41
C TYR A 407 -21.53 15.81 -27.72
N LYS A 408 -22.54 15.38 -28.45
CA LYS A 408 -23.57 14.52 -27.87
C LYS A 408 -22.97 13.15 -27.58
N LEU A 409 -23.23 12.62 -26.39
CA LEU A 409 -22.72 11.29 -26.04
C LEU A 409 -23.25 10.22 -26.99
N THR A 410 -24.48 10.36 -27.51
CA THR A 410 -25.05 9.49 -28.54
C THR A 410 -24.24 9.48 -29.82
N ASP A 411 -23.79 10.66 -30.28
CA ASP A 411 -23.06 10.81 -31.53
C ASP A 411 -21.64 10.21 -31.39
N ILE A 412 -21.03 10.32 -30.20
CA ILE A 412 -19.79 9.62 -29.87
C ILE A 412 -19.99 8.09 -29.94
N MET A 413 -21.10 7.57 -29.43
CA MET A 413 -21.39 6.13 -29.50
C MET A 413 -21.58 5.64 -30.95
N ASP A 414 -22.22 6.47 -31.79
CA ASP A 414 -22.35 6.18 -33.22
C ASP A 414 -20.97 6.18 -33.91
N MET A 415 -20.09 7.13 -33.60
CA MET A 415 -18.73 7.15 -34.15
C MET A 415 -17.91 5.94 -33.72
N PHE A 416 -17.98 5.51 -32.45
CA PHE A 416 -17.36 4.25 -32.01
C PHE A 416 -17.87 3.06 -32.83
N ARG A 417 -19.18 2.97 -33.04
CA ARG A 417 -19.79 1.89 -33.85
C ARG A 417 -19.31 1.93 -35.30
N GLU A 418 -19.36 3.09 -35.94
CA GLU A 418 -18.97 3.26 -37.34
C GLU A 418 -17.49 2.94 -37.57
N ASN A 419 -16.61 3.42 -36.69
CA ASN A 419 -15.19 3.12 -36.77
C ASN A 419 -14.91 1.64 -36.48
N PHE A 420 -15.58 1.04 -35.49
CA PHE A 420 -15.46 -0.40 -35.25
C PHE A 420 -15.94 -1.22 -36.44
N GLU A 421 -17.07 -0.89 -37.07
CA GLU A 421 -17.57 -1.60 -38.25
C GLU A 421 -16.55 -1.54 -39.41
N ARG A 422 -15.87 -0.40 -39.61
CA ARG A 422 -14.80 -0.25 -40.63
C ARG A 422 -13.56 -1.08 -40.29
N VAL A 423 -13.05 -0.95 -39.07
CA VAL A 423 -11.87 -1.68 -38.56
C VAL A 423 -12.12 -3.19 -38.57
N LEU A 424 -13.32 -3.63 -38.18
CA LEU A 424 -13.75 -5.03 -38.21
C LEU A 424 -13.67 -5.61 -39.62
N VAL A 425 -14.24 -4.92 -40.61
CA VAL A 425 -14.27 -5.40 -42.00
C VAL A 425 -12.86 -5.42 -42.61
N GLU A 426 -12.06 -4.38 -42.38
CA GLU A 426 -10.66 -4.35 -42.85
C GLU A 426 -9.84 -5.53 -42.31
N ASN A 427 -10.11 -5.95 -41.07
CA ASN A 427 -9.37 -7.02 -40.41
C ASN A 427 -10.01 -8.41 -40.56
N GLY A 428 -10.87 -8.61 -41.57
CA GLY A 428 -11.42 -9.92 -41.93
C GLY A 428 -12.67 -10.37 -41.16
N GLY A 429 -13.24 -9.47 -40.35
CA GLY A 429 -14.54 -9.65 -39.73
C GLY A 429 -15.70 -9.43 -40.69
N LYS A 430 -16.91 -9.78 -40.25
CA LYS A 430 -18.13 -9.61 -41.04
C LYS A 430 -19.32 -9.20 -40.19
N ILE A 431 -20.24 -8.45 -40.81
CA ILE A 431 -21.48 -7.99 -40.20
C ILE A 431 -22.63 -8.76 -40.86
N VAL A 432 -23.37 -9.56 -40.09
CA VAL A 432 -24.47 -10.38 -40.61
C VAL A 432 -25.69 -10.24 -39.72
N GLY A 433 -26.74 -9.60 -40.24
CA GLY A 433 -27.93 -9.24 -39.47
C GLY A 433 -27.55 -8.36 -38.28
N ASP A 434 -27.99 -8.76 -37.08
CA ASP A 434 -27.74 -8.05 -35.82
C ASP A 434 -26.47 -8.52 -35.10
N ASN A 435 -25.57 -9.23 -35.78
CA ASN A 435 -24.35 -9.78 -35.19
C ASN A 435 -23.08 -9.36 -35.94
N TYR A 436 -22.03 -9.11 -35.17
CA TYR A 436 -20.65 -8.98 -35.59
C TYR A 436 -19.93 -10.32 -35.41
N TYR A 437 -19.23 -10.75 -36.44
CA TYR A 437 -18.36 -11.92 -36.41
C TYR A 437 -16.92 -11.42 -36.43
N ILE A 438 -16.30 -11.46 -35.26
CA ILE A 438 -14.96 -10.94 -34.97
C ILE A 438 -13.95 -12.07 -35.13
N PRO A 439 -12.92 -11.95 -35.97
CA PRO A 439 -11.95 -13.02 -36.19
C PRO A 439 -11.21 -13.40 -34.91
N LYS A 440 -11.11 -14.70 -34.62
CA LYS A 440 -10.25 -15.20 -33.56
C LYS A 440 -8.81 -15.15 -34.03
N THR A 441 -7.99 -14.41 -33.31
CA THR A 441 -6.53 -14.39 -33.53
C THR A 441 -5.84 -14.67 -32.22
N ASN A 442 -4.77 -15.46 -32.27
CA ASN A 442 -3.88 -15.60 -31.12
C ASN A 442 -3.28 -14.22 -30.83
N PHE A 443 -3.28 -13.82 -29.57
CA PHE A 443 -2.62 -12.58 -29.18
C PHE A 443 -1.14 -12.68 -29.47
N ARG A 444 -0.52 -11.59 -29.91
CA ARG A 444 0.87 -11.58 -30.32
C ARG A 444 1.69 -10.70 -29.40
N THR A 445 2.93 -11.12 -29.18
CA THR A 445 3.95 -10.34 -28.49
C THR A 445 5.03 -9.92 -29.48
N TYR A 446 5.78 -8.86 -29.17
CA TYR A 446 6.93 -8.48 -29.96
C TYR A 446 8.01 -9.59 -29.91
N ASP A 447 8.69 -9.82 -31.04
CA ASP A 447 9.73 -10.86 -31.19
C ASP A 447 11.05 -10.37 -30.56
N TYR A 448 11.06 -10.27 -29.22
CA TYR A 448 12.17 -9.76 -28.42
C TYR A 448 13.40 -10.67 -28.43
N VAL A 449 14.58 -10.06 -28.42
CA VAL A 449 15.86 -10.72 -28.20
C VAL A 449 16.45 -10.18 -26.90
N LYS A 450 16.67 -11.09 -25.95
CA LYS A 450 17.14 -10.73 -24.61
C LYS A 450 18.47 -9.96 -24.63
N ILE A 451 18.51 -8.85 -23.89
CA ILE A 451 19.72 -8.12 -23.51
C ILE A 451 19.78 -8.16 -21.98
N ASN A 452 20.86 -8.66 -21.40
CA ASN A 452 20.97 -8.70 -19.95
C ASN A 452 21.29 -7.30 -19.40
N ASN A 453 20.72 -6.93 -18.25
CA ASN A 453 21.02 -5.63 -17.61
C ASN A 453 20.85 -4.47 -18.62
N TYR A 454 19.73 -4.47 -19.34
CA TYR A 454 19.47 -3.59 -20.47
C TYR A 454 19.16 -2.14 -20.08
N ASN A 455 18.68 -1.95 -18.85
CA ASN A 455 18.38 -0.68 -18.19
C ASN A 455 19.41 -0.31 -17.11
N PHE A 456 20.48 -1.11 -16.93
CA PHE A 456 21.61 -0.83 -16.03
C PHE A 456 21.30 -0.69 -14.51
N GLU A 457 20.07 -0.96 -14.09
CA GLU A 457 19.60 -0.79 -12.71
C GLU A 457 20.19 -1.77 -11.68
N THR A 458 21.01 -2.74 -12.12
CA THR A 458 21.79 -3.58 -11.20
C THR A 458 22.92 -2.81 -10.49
N GLY A 459 23.24 -1.60 -10.96
CA GLY A 459 24.27 -0.74 -10.35
C GLY A 459 25.71 -1.12 -10.71
N ASP A 460 25.89 -2.10 -11.60
CA ASP A 460 27.15 -2.48 -12.22
C ASP A 460 26.98 -2.84 -13.72
N LEU A 461 28.08 -3.14 -14.40
CA LEU A 461 28.11 -3.49 -15.82
C LEU A 461 28.32 -5.00 -16.05
N THR A 462 27.88 -5.84 -15.11
CA THR A 462 27.97 -7.30 -15.24
C THR A 462 27.26 -7.76 -16.52
N GLY A 463 27.92 -8.65 -17.27
CA GLY A 463 27.44 -9.13 -18.58
C GLY A 463 27.82 -8.25 -19.77
N TRP A 464 28.30 -7.02 -19.55
CA TRP A 464 28.78 -6.13 -20.60
C TRP A 464 30.30 -6.22 -20.78
N THR A 465 30.75 -6.27 -22.02
CA THR A 465 32.17 -6.35 -22.39
C THR A 465 32.67 -5.00 -22.88
N ALA A 466 33.82 -4.55 -22.38
CA ALA A 466 34.47 -3.34 -22.87
C ALA A 466 34.91 -3.50 -24.34
N LEU A 467 34.67 -2.46 -25.13
CA LEU A 467 35.27 -2.28 -26.45
C LEU A 467 36.45 -1.32 -26.30
N GLY A 468 37.63 -1.70 -26.79
CA GLY A 468 38.83 -0.88 -26.67
C GLY A 468 39.57 -0.98 -25.33
N SER A 469 40.47 -0.03 -25.07
CA SER A 469 41.31 -0.01 -23.86
C SER A 469 40.69 0.77 -22.69
N THR A 470 39.81 1.73 -22.98
CA THR A 470 39.09 2.50 -21.96
C THR A 470 37.89 1.72 -21.46
N ALA A 471 37.83 1.47 -20.15
CA ALA A 471 36.72 0.77 -19.54
C ALA A 471 35.43 1.62 -19.57
N PRO A 472 34.26 1.00 -19.83
CA PRO A 472 32.98 1.66 -19.63
C PRO A 472 32.71 1.89 -18.14
N GLU A 473 31.87 2.87 -17.86
CA GLU A 473 31.51 3.30 -16.51
C GLU A 473 29.99 3.31 -16.34
N LYS A 474 29.53 3.24 -15.09
CA LYS A 474 28.15 3.59 -14.76
C LYS A 474 28.00 5.10 -14.67
N SER A 475 26.90 5.60 -15.23
CA SER A 475 26.44 6.98 -15.08
C SER A 475 25.31 7.04 -14.07
N THR A 476 25.28 8.05 -13.20
CA THR A 476 24.08 8.40 -12.43
C THR A 476 23.18 9.41 -13.16
N TYR A 477 23.63 9.87 -14.33
CA TYR A 477 22.79 10.58 -15.29
C TYR A 477 22.15 9.52 -16.19
N ALA A 478 20.98 9.07 -15.77
CA ALA A 478 20.20 8.02 -16.40
C ALA A 478 18.92 8.61 -17.00
N PHE A 479 18.37 7.93 -18.00
CA PHE A 479 17.09 8.30 -18.57
C PHE A 479 15.96 7.92 -17.61
N TYR A 480 16.00 6.66 -17.14
CA TYR A 480 15.15 6.13 -16.09
C TYR A 480 15.99 5.44 -15.03
N GLY A 481 15.50 5.43 -13.79
CA GLY A 481 16.16 4.71 -12.70
C GLY A 481 17.41 5.42 -12.15
N GLU A 482 18.35 4.67 -11.60
CA GLU A 482 19.55 5.20 -10.95
C GLU A 482 20.78 5.19 -11.86
N TYR A 483 20.85 4.30 -12.84
CA TYR A 483 22.08 4.03 -13.57
C TYR A 483 21.87 3.94 -15.08
N ALA A 484 22.89 4.37 -15.83
CA ALA A 484 22.97 4.18 -17.27
C ALA A 484 24.40 3.78 -17.69
N LEU A 485 24.55 3.24 -18.89
CA LEU A 485 25.87 2.94 -19.45
C LEU A 485 26.53 4.22 -19.96
N LYS A 486 27.75 4.51 -19.49
CA LYS A 486 28.60 5.57 -20.02
C LYS A 486 29.89 5.01 -20.61
N VAL A 487 30.28 5.56 -21.74
CA VAL A 487 31.54 5.27 -22.42
C VAL A 487 32.33 6.58 -22.58
N ASN A 488 33.61 6.57 -22.21
CA ASN A 488 34.49 7.74 -22.32
C ASN A 488 35.44 7.58 -23.52
N GLY A 489 35.84 8.69 -24.13
CA GLY A 489 36.71 8.71 -25.29
C GLY A 489 38.12 8.17 -25.02
N ASP A 490 38.71 7.53 -26.03
CA ASP A 490 40.13 7.15 -26.06
C ASP A 490 40.81 7.79 -27.28
N PRO A 491 41.83 8.64 -27.11
CA PRO A 491 42.58 9.18 -28.24
C PRO A 491 43.30 8.13 -29.09
N LYS A 492 43.50 6.91 -28.55
CA LYS A 492 44.27 5.84 -29.18
C LYS A 492 43.42 4.86 -30.00
N GLY A 493 42.09 4.88 -29.87
CA GLY A 493 41.23 3.90 -30.53
C GLY A 493 39.75 4.06 -30.21
N GLU A 494 38.93 3.16 -30.75
CA GLU A 494 37.52 3.08 -30.35
C GLU A 494 37.39 2.65 -28.88
N SER A 495 36.38 3.18 -28.20
CA SER A 495 35.97 2.77 -26.86
C SER A 495 34.47 2.44 -26.86
N GLY A 496 34.00 1.65 -25.89
CA GLY A 496 32.59 1.30 -25.83
C GLY A 496 32.26 0.18 -24.84
N ALA A 497 31.02 -0.29 -24.90
CA ALA A 497 30.58 -1.51 -24.26
C ALA A 497 29.58 -2.25 -25.13
N TYR A 498 29.60 -3.59 -25.09
CA TYR A 498 28.69 -4.43 -25.84
C TYR A 498 28.30 -5.71 -25.11
N GLN A 499 27.18 -6.29 -25.55
CA GLN A 499 26.85 -7.69 -25.32
C GLN A 499 26.90 -8.46 -26.63
N THR A 500 27.30 -9.73 -26.53
CA THR A 500 27.21 -10.67 -27.65
C THR A 500 25.86 -11.36 -27.61
N VAL A 501 24.97 -10.99 -28.52
CA VAL A 501 23.66 -11.63 -28.68
C VAL A 501 23.75 -12.78 -29.68
N SER A 502 23.07 -13.89 -29.39
CA SER A 502 23.05 -15.11 -30.21
C SER A 502 21.62 -15.50 -30.58
N GLY A 503 21.46 -16.38 -31.57
CA GLY A 503 20.14 -16.82 -32.05
C GLY A 503 19.50 -15.86 -33.06
N LEU A 504 20.28 -14.93 -33.62
CA LEU A 504 19.80 -14.04 -34.67
C LEU A 504 19.58 -14.84 -35.96
N LYS A 505 18.38 -14.75 -36.53
CA LYS A 505 18.12 -15.29 -37.87
C LYS A 505 18.84 -14.45 -38.93
N VAL A 506 19.89 -15.00 -39.54
CA VAL A 506 20.65 -14.37 -40.62
C VAL A 506 19.72 -13.91 -41.74
N GLY A 507 19.91 -12.67 -42.18
CA GLY A 507 19.08 -12.01 -43.19
C GLY A 507 17.75 -11.46 -42.67
N SER A 508 17.41 -11.59 -41.39
CA SER A 508 16.26 -10.87 -40.81
C SER A 508 16.69 -9.47 -40.35
N THR A 509 15.75 -8.53 -40.34
CA THR A 509 15.94 -7.18 -39.78
C THR A 509 15.65 -7.19 -38.28
N TYR A 510 16.44 -6.43 -37.53
CA TYR A 510 16.27 -6.18 -36.11
C TYR A 510 16.32 -4.68 -35.84
N ARG A 511 15.65 -4.25 -34.77
CA ARG A 511 15.67 -2.87 -34.27
C ARG A 511 16.14 -2.87 -32.82
N LEU A 512 17.21 -2.12 -32.55
CA LEU A 512 17.73 -1.83 -31.22
C LEU A 512 17.34 -0.39 -30.86
N ASP A 513 16.40 -0.24 -29.94
CA ASP A 513 16.02 1.06 -29.38
C ASP A 513 16.84 1.34 -28.13
N ALA A 514 17.22 2.60 -27.93
CA ALA A 514 17.80 3.08 -26.68
C ALA A 514 17.54 4.58 -26.51
N TYR A 515 17.54 5.06 -25.27
CA TYR A 515 17.73 6.49 -25.02
C TYR A 515 19.21 6.77 -24.94
N ALA A 516 19.70 7.63 -25.83
CA ALA A 516 21.12 7.88 -25.94
C ALA A 516 21.46 9.36 -26.09
N LEU A 517 22.67 9.72 -25.65
CA LEU A 517 23.24 11.06 -25.77
C LEU A 517 24.76 10.99 -26.01
N SER A 518 25.34 12.11 -26.41
CA SER A 518 26.78 12.29 -26.56
C SER A 518 27.23 13.66 -26.07
N SER A 519 28.48 13.78 -25.66
CA SER A 519 29.10 15.10 -25.45
C SER A 519 29.08 15.92 -26.75
N LYS A 520 29.15 17.25 -26.61
CA LYS A 520 29.00 18.22 -27.71
C LYS A 520 29.93 17.94 -28.91
N ASP A 521 31.17 17.53 -28.64
CA ASP A 521 32.20 17.33 -29.64
C ASP A 521 32.39 15.84 -30.05
N ALA A 522 31.46 14.97 -29.61
CA ALA A 522 31.49 13.54 -29.88
C ALA A 522 30.36 13.09 -30.81
N THR A 523 30.59 11.96 -31.47
CA THR A 523 29.56 11.18 -32.15
C THR A 523 29.61 9.77 -31.60
N GLY A 524 28.62 9.42 -30.79
CA GLY A 524 28.40 8.05 -30.31
C GLY A 524 27.59 7.24 -31.31
N TYR A 525 27.71 5.93 -31.24
CA TYR A 525 26.97 5.00 -32.08
C TYR A 525 26.35 3.88 -31.25
N LEU A 526 25.03 3.71 -31.36
CA LEU A 526 24.48 2.37 -31.21
C LEU A 526 25.04 1.54 -32.37
N PHE A 527 25.49 0.31 -32.11
CA PHE A 527 26.09 -0.51 -33.15
C PHE A 527 25.67 -1.97 -33.07
N ALA A 528 25.75 -2.64 -34.22
CA ALA A 528 25.69 -4.09 -34.37
C ALA A 528 26.87 -4.55 -35.25
N LYS A 529 27.74 -5.42 -34.73
CA LYS A 529 29.01 -5.84 -35.35
C LYS A 529 29.11 -7.37 -35.39
N ASP A 530 29.37 -7.94 -36.55
CA ASP A 530 29.66 -9.38 -36.66
C ASP A 530 31.14 -9.70 -36.44
N ALA A 531 31.47 -10.99 -36.32
CA ALA A 531 32.83 -11.46 -36.09
C ALA A 531 33.83 -11.12 -37.23
N SER A 532 33.34 -10.74 -38.42
CA SER A 532 34.18 -10.27 -39.53
C SER A 532 34.51 -8.77 -39.44
N GLY A 533 33.92 -8.07 -38.45
CA GLY A 533 34.07 -6.63 -38.25
C GLY A 533 33.05 -5.79 -39.03
N LYS A 534 32.10 -6.40 -39.74
CA LYS A 534 31.06 -5.65 -40.46
C LYS A 534 30.11 -5.02 -39.45
N THR A 535 30.07 -3.69 -39.44
CA THR A 535 29.36 -2.89 -38.44
C THR A 535 28.23 -2.10 -39.10
N GLN A 536 27.06 -2.10 -38.46
CA GLN A 536 25.91 -1.24 -38.75
C GLN A 536 25.68 -0.33 -37.54
N THR A 537 25.33 0.93 -37.75
CA THR A 537 25.31 1.94 -36.69
C THR A 537 24.11 2.88 -36.78
N ALA A 538 23.69 3.41 -35.64
CA ALA A 538 22.81 4.58 -35.54
C ALA A 538 23.49 5.63 -34.67
N SER A 539 23.51 6.87 -35.16
CA SER A 539 24.38 7.92 -34.64
C SER A 539 23.68 8.80 -33.61
N VAL A 540 24.46 9.24 -32.62
CA VAL A 540 24.07 10.28 -31.66
C VAL A 540 25.20 11.29 -31.61
N SER A 541 25.04 12.42 -32.30
CA SER A 541 26.12 13.37 -32.57
C SER A 541 25.88 14.74 -31.96
N GLY A 542 26.78 15.16 -31.07
CA GLY A 542 26.68 16.44 -30.37
C GLY A 542 25.33 16.64 -29.68
N GLN A 543 24.73 15.54 -29.21
CA GLN A 543 23.39 15.50 -28.65
C GLN A 543 23.54 15.37 -27.14
N THR A 544 23.71 16.51 -26.46
CA THR A 544 24.10 16.58 -25.04
C THR A 544 23.00 16.22 -24.06
N ASP A 545 21.91 15.65 -24.56
CA ASP A 545 20.72 15.36 -23.81
C ASP A 545 19.99 14.16 -24.45
N PHE A 546 19.35 13.32 -23.64
CA PHE A 546 18.76 12.07 -24.11
C PHE A 546 17.75 12.27 -25.24
N VAL A 547 17.88 11.41 -26.26
CA VAL A 547 16.93 11.23 -27.36
C VAL A 547 16.68 9.75 -27.58
N LYS A 548 15.47 9.38 -28.01
CA LYS A 548 15.20 8.04 -28.48
C LYS A 548 15.94 7.80 -29.80
N ARG A 549 16.76 6.76 -29.86
CA ARG A 549 17.50 6.37 -31.05
C ARG A 549 17.25 4.91 -31.38
N ASP A 550 16.99 4.66 -32.65
CA ASP A 550 16.62 3.35 -33.16
C ASP A 550 17.71 2.90 -34.16
N LEU A 551 18.47 1.85 -33.84
CA LEU A 551 19.36 1.18 -34.78
C LEU A 551 18.61 0.06 -35.49
N VAL A 552 18.33 0.25 -36.78
CA VAL A 552 17.80 -0.81 -37.64
C VAL A 552 18.94 -1.49 -38.39
N PHE A 553 19.11 -2.80 -38.19
CA PHE A 553 20.18 -3.56 -38.81
C PHE A 553 19.71 -4.91 -39.34
N ARG A 554 20.35 -5.38 -40.42
CA ARG A 554 20.14 -6.74 -40.93
C ARG A 554 21.17 -7.68 -40.32
N ALA A 555 20.72 -8.78 -39.70
CA ALA A 555 21.62 -9.74 -39.10
C ALA A 555 22.49 -10.41 -40.18
N THR A 556 23.81 -10.28 -40.08
CA THR A 556 24.78 -10.88 -41.01
C THR A 556 25.37 -12.19 -40.49
N ALA A 557 25.19 -12.48 -39.21
CA ALA A 557 25.59 -13.70 -38.53
C ALA A 557 24.55 -14.07 -37.47
N GLU A 558 24.57 -15.34 -37.02
CA GLU A 558 23.70 -15.81 -35.93
C GLU A 558 24.06 -15.22 -34.56
N THR A 559 25.30 -14.73 -34.45
CA THR A 559 25.85 -14.08 -33.27
C THR A 559 26.45 -12.75 -33.68
N MET A 560 26.06 -11.67 -33.00
CA MET A 560 26.58 -10.31 -33.24
C MET A 560 26.80 -9.58 -31.92
N GLN A 561 27.76 -8.66 -31.91
CA GLN A 561 27.99 -7.73 -30.82
C GLN A 561 27.06 -6.53 -30.99
N ILE A 562 26.34 -6.16 -29.94
CA ILE A 562 25.48 -4.97 -29.92
C ILE A 562 25.80 -4.10 -28.71
N GLY A 563 25.74 -2.78 -28.86
CA GLY A 563 25.97 -1.88 -27.74
C GLY A 563 26.23 -0.44 -28.16
N LEU A 564 26.99 0.27 -27.32
CA LEU A 564 27.35 1.67 -27.50
C LEU A 564 28.85 1.81 -27.75
N MET A 565 29.21 2.56 -28.79
CA MET A 565 30.58 2.79 -29.21
C MET A 565 30.87 4.28 -29.40
N LEU A 566 32.07 4.70 -29.02
CA LEU A 566 32.70 5.96 -29.40
C LEU A 566 33.93 5.69 -30.27
N PRO A 567 34.05 6.31 -31.45
CA PRO A 567 35.31 6.33 -32.18
C PRO A 567 36.39 7.07 -31.40
N ALA A 568 37.64 6.95 -31.86
CA ALA A 568 38.76 7.69 -31.29
C ALA A 568 38.46 9.19 -31.17
N CYS A 569 38.52 9.69 -29.94
CA CYS A 569 38.24 11.08 -29.57
C CYS A 569 38.93 11.44 -28.27
N ASP A 570 38.93 12.73 -27.92
CA ASP A 570 39.54 13.20 -26.68
C ASP A 570 38.91 12.54 -25.44
N SER A 571 39.67 12.37 -24.36
CA SER A 571 39.18 11.77 -23.10
C SER A 571 38.02 12.52 -22.45
N THR A 572 37.79 13.79 -22.82
CA THR A 572 36.63 14.57 -22.40
C THR A 572 35.34 14.22 -23.15
N CYS A 573 35.45 13.52 -24.28
CA CYS A 573 34.29 13.05 -25.03
C CYS A 573 33.63 11.86 -24.32
N TYR A 574 32.30 11.79 -24.38
CA TYR A 574 31.56 10.65 -23.84
C TYR A 574 30.24 10.42 -24.60
N ALA A 575 29.68 9.23 -24.43
CA ALA A 575 28.32 8.88 -24.82
C ALA A 575 27.67 8.08 -23.70
N ILE A 576 26.35 8.21 -23.58
CA ILE A 576 25.55 7.51 -22.57
C ILE A 576 24.38 6.86 -23.29
N ALA A 577 24.03 5.64 -22.89
CA ALA A 577 22.83 4.94 -23.35
C ALA A 577 22.10 4.28 -22.18
N ASP A 578 20.79 4.19 -22.31
CA ASP A 578 19.88 3.63 -21.31
C ASP A 578 18.68 2.95 -21.99
N GLU A 579 18.01 2.05 -21.27
CA GLU A 579 16.80 1.31 -21.70
C GLU A 579 16.93 0.63 -23.08
N LEU A 580 17.94 -0.23 -23.23
CA LEU A 580 18.19 -0.91 -24.51
C LEU A 580 17.17 -2.01 -24.77
N THR A 581 16.45 -1.96 -25.89
CA THR A 581 15.50 -3.02 -26.26
C THR A 581 15.79 -3.52 -27.67
N LEU A 582 15.97 -4.83 -27.84
CA LEU A 582 16.19 -5.46 -29.14
C LEU A 582 15.03 -6.37 -29.51
N TYR A 583 14.52 -6.22 -30.72
CA TYR A 583 13.49 -7.10 -31.27
C TYR A 583 13.61 -7.22 -32.78
N ARG A 584 13.04 -8.30 -33.32
CA ARG A 584 12.97 -8.54 -34.76
C ARG A 584 11.91 -7.64 -35.39
N VAL A 585 12.19 -7.16 -36.59
CA VAL A 585 11.23 -6.36 -37.39
C VAL A 585 10.97 -7.10 -38.70
N GLU A 586 9.73 -7.05 -39.16
CA GLU A 586 9.35 -7.55 -40.47
C GLU A 586 9.32 -6.38 -41.45
N GLU A 587 10.32 -6.34 -42.34
CA GLU A 587 10.34 -5.43 -43.47
C GLU A 587 10.07 -6.22 -44.73
N THR A 588 8.96 -5.91 -45.39
CA THR A 588 8.61 -6.49 -46.68
C THR A 588 8.66 -5.42 -47.76
N THR A 589 9.35 -5.71 -48.86
CA THR A 589 9.24 -4.87 -50.05
C THR A 589 7.88 -5.13 -50.69
N PRO A 590 7.02 -4.11 -50.90
CA PRO A 590 5.76 -4.31 -51.59
C PRO A 590 5.99 -4.92 -52.97
N SER A 591 5.21 -5.96 -53.29
CA SER A 591 5.41 -6.70 -54.55
C SER A 591 5.30 -5.78 -55.76
N GLY A 592 6.30 -5.83 -56.64
CA GLY A 592 6.34 -5.04 -57.87
C GLY A 592 6.78 -3.58 -57.69
N MET A 593 7.13 -3.16 -56.47
CA MET A 593 7.70 -1.82 -56.27
C MET A 593 9.20 -1.77 -56.53
N GLN A 594 9.63 -0.80 -57.34
CA GLN A 594 11.04 -0.49 -57.54
C GLN A 594 11.29 0.98 -57.28
N VAL A 595 12.34 1.27 -56.50
CA VAL A 595 12.75 2.63 -56.19
C VAL A 595 13.95 2.99 -57.06
N THR A 596 13.83 4.08 -57.80
CA THR A 596 14.89 4.64 -58.62
C THR A 596 15.27 6.02 -58.09
N LEU A 597 16.55 6.17 -57.74
CA LEU A 597 17.15 7.47 -57.44
C LEU A 597 17.75 8.07 -58.72
N PRO A 598 17.73 9.40 -58.89
CA PRO A 598 18.37 10.06 -60.01
C PRO A 598 19.88 9.87 -59.88
N MET A 599 20.39 8.86 -60.59
CA MET A 599 21.76 8.84 -61.05
C MET A 599 21.77 9.44 -62.45
N GLU A 600 21.84 10.75 -62.58
CA GLU A 600 22.01 11.35 -63.92
C GLU A 600 23.30 12.11 -64.10
N ALA A 601 23.85 11.91 -65.29
CA ALA A 601 25.13 12.35 -65.76
C ALA A 601 25.32 13.86 -65.64
N ALA A 602 26.53 14.21 -65.23
CA ALA A 602 27.07 15.56 -65.19
C ALA A 602 26.55 16.48 -66.30
N THR A 603 25.91 17.58 -65.91
CA THR A 603 25.95 18.80 -66.73
C THR A 603 26.24 20.02 -65.85
N VAL A 604 27.51 20.41 -65.89
CA VAL A 604 28.14 21.72 -65.60
C VAL A 604 27.61 22.50 -64.38
N GLY A 605 28.21 22.22 -63.22
CA GLY A 605 28.11 23.08 -62.03
C GLY A 605 28.61 22.41 -60.75
N THR A 606 28.19 21.17 -60.48
CA THR A 606 28.70 20.33 -59.39
C THR A 606 28.30 18.87 -59.66
N ILE A 607 29.25 17.99 -59.92
CA ILE A 607 29.05 16.52 -59.90
C ILE A 607 29.39 16.04 -58.50
N LEU A 608 28.61 15.16 -57.84
CA LEU A 608 29.17 14.17 -56.88
C LEU A 608 28.36 12.86 -56.83
N ASN A 609 28.03 12.26 -57.99
CA ASN A 609 27.26 11.00 -58.11
C ASN A 609 28.06 9.71 -57.87
N ALA A 610 29.01 9.71 -56.94
CA ALA A 610 29.68 8.48 -56.45
C ALA A 610 29.49 8.25 -54.94
N GLU A 611 29.10 9.29 -54.18
CA GLU A 611 29.02 9.27 -52.71
C GLU A 611 27.57 9.44 -52.18
N GLY A 612 26.58 9.56 -53.07
CA GLY A 612 25.17 9.76 -52.72
C GLY A 612 24.82 11.17 -52.22
N LYS A 613 25.59 12.20 -52.58
CA LYS A 613 25.39 13.58 -52.10
C LYS A 613 24.31 14.31 -52.92
N TYR A 614 23.33 14.90 -52.23
CA TYR A 614 22.26 15.71 -52.82
C TYR A 614 22.19 17.11 -52.17
N GLU A 615 22.22 18.16 -52.99
CA GLU A 615 22.14 19.55 -52.53
C GLU A 615 20.76 20.13 -52.84
N ASN A 616 20.20 20.87 -51.88
CA ASN A 616 18.88 21.53 -51.95
C ASN A 616 17.65 20.61 -52.08
N SER A 617 17.73 19.51 -52.84
CA SER A 617 16.62 18.60 -53.05
C SER A 617 17.05 17.22 -53.56
N LEU A 618 16.17 16.23 -53.39
CA LEU A 618 16.25 14.89 -53.94
C LEU A 618 14.89 14.49 -54.52
N ARG A 619 14.83 14.04 -55.78
CA ARG A 619 13.66 13.38 -56.36
C ARG A 619 13.83 11.87 -56.24
N ILE A 620 12.79 11.15 -55.82
CA ILE A 620 12.76 9.69 -55.74
C ILE A 620 11.65 9.23 -56.68
N THR A 621 11.93 8.27 -57.57
CA THR A 621 10.90 7.65 -58.42
C THR A 621 10.55 6.29 -57.84
N VAL A 622 9.26 6.01 -57.69
CA VAL A 622 8.78 4.72 -57.18
C VAL A 622 7.80 4.14 -58.18
N ASP A 623 8.21 3.06 -58.84
CA ASP A 623 7.35 2.27 -59.70
C ASP A 623 6.41 1.42 -58.84
N GLY A 624 5.14 1.36 -59.22
CA GLY A 624 4.08 0.63 -58.51
C GLY A 624 3.20 1.51 -57.62
N LYS A 625 1.97 1.05 -57.40
CA LYS A 625 0.97 1.67 -56.52
C LYS A 625 0.69 0.80 -55.30
N SER A 626 0.23 1.41 -54.22
CA SER A 626 -0.24 0.73 -53.02
C SER A 626 -1.58 1.30 -52.57
N THR A 627 -2.45 0.42 -52.10
CA THR A 627 -3.72 0.81 -51.44
C THR A 627 -3.51 1.21 -49.99
N HIS A 628 -2.32 0.96 -49.43
CA HIS A 628 -1.93 1.32 -48.07
C HIS A 628 -0.71 2.25 -48.10
N GLU A 629 -0.49 2.96 -47.01
CA GLU A 629 0.73 3.76 -46.83
C GLU A 629 1.99 2.88 -46.94
N VAL A 630 3.00 3.40 -47.63
CA VAL A 630 4.31 2.77 -47.81
C VAL A 630 5.35 3.64 -47.12
N LEU A 631 6.35 3.02 -46.49
CA LEU A 631 7.49 3.73 -45.93
C LEU A 631 8.64 3.73 -46.94
N LEU A 632 9.18 4.89 -47.25
CA LEU A 632 10.49 4.98 -47.90
C LEU A 632 11.56 4.92 -46.83
N LYS A 633 12.25 3.79 -46.75
CA LYS A 633 13.40 3.58 -45.87
C LYS A 633 14.63 4.24 -46.49
N CYS A 634 14.96 5.41 -45.98
CA CYS A 634 16.07 6.24 -46.44
C CYS A 634 17.32 6.00 -45.59
N THR A 635 18.34 5.35 -46.13
CA THR A 635 19.67 5.30 -45.52
C THR A 635 20.41 6.60 -45.81
N PHE A 636 20.62 7.43 -44.80
CA PHE A 636 21.10 8.80 -44.97
C PHE A 636 22.31 9.14 -44.09
N ALA A 637 23.00 10.22 -44.45
CA ALA A 637 23.89 10.94 -43.56
C ALA A 637 23.63 12.45 -43.64
N ASN A 638 23.53 13.08 -42.48
CA ASN A 638 23.42 14.53 -42.33
C ASN A 638 24.63 15.02 -41.52
N PRO A 639 25.71 15.42 -42.21
CA PRO A 639 26.91 15.91 -41.54
C PRO A 639 26.77 17.36 -41.06
N SER A 640 25.62 18.01 -41.27
CA SER A 640 25.40 19.35 -40.77
C SER A 640 25.23 19.34 -39.26
N ASN A 641 25.56 20.45 -38.61
CA ASN A 641 25.38 20.60 -37.16
C ASN A 641 23.93 20.98 -36.77
N ALA A 642 22.96 20.66 -37.62
CA ALA A 642 21.54 20.98 -37.43
C ALA A 642 20.65 19.90 -38.03
N ILE A 643 19.39 19.87 -37.59
CA ILE A 643 18.34 19.08 -38.26
C ILE A 643 18.11 19.67 -39.66
N VAL A 644 17.95 18.79 -40.65
CA VAL A 644 17.57 19.17 -42.02
C VAL A 644 16.10 18.82 -42.23
N ASP A 645 15.26 19.85 -42.28
CA ASP A 645 13.84 19.72 -42.57
C ASP A 645 13.64 19.60 -44.10
N ALA A 646 13.23 18.43 -44.57
CA ALA A 646 12.95 18.18 -45.98
C ALA A 646 11.45 18.13 -46.26
N LYS A 647 10.95 19.10 -47.02
CA LYS A 647 9.55 19.14 -47.48
C LYS A 647 9.31 18.04 -48.49
N ILE A 648 8.26 17.27 -48.28
CA ILE A 648 7.86 16.12 -49.08
C ILE A 648 6.73 16.55 -50.01
N THR A 649 6.91 16.27 -51.30
CA THR A 649 5.86 16.37 -52.31
C THR A 649 5.70 15.02 -53.00
N VAL A 650 4.51 14.44 -52.99
CA VAL A 650 4.20 13.19 -53.70
C VAL A 650 3.39 13.54 -54.94
N ASN A 651 3.86 13.15 -56.13
CA ASN A 651 3.18 13.39 -57.40
C ASN A 651 2.82 14.87 -57.65
N GLY A 652 3.66 15.81 -57.17
CA GLY A 652 3.44 17.25 -57.26
C GLY A 652 2.50 17.84 -56.18
N LYS A 653 1.96 17.01 -55.27
CA LYS A 653 1.12 17.44 -54.15
C LYS A 653 1.90 17.45 -52.83
N SER A 654 1.73 18.50 -52.03
CA SER A 654 2.35 18.59 -50.70
C SER A 654 1.93 17.42 -49.82
N PHE A 655 2.88 16.79 -49.14
CA PHE A 655 2.61 15.66 -48.23
C PHE A 655 2.96 15.99 -46.79
N GLY A 656 4.06 16.71 -46.54
CA GLY A 656 4.50 17.07 -45.19
C GLY A 656 5.98 17.42 -45.19
N THR A 657 6.63 17.24 -44.04
CA THR A 657 8.06 17.46 -43.85
C THR A 657 8.65 16.27 -43.08
N VAL A 658 9.80 15.75 -43.51
CA VAL A 658 10.58 14.80 -42.71
C VAL A 658 11.82 15.49 -42.15
N PRO A 659 12.08 15.38 -40.84
CA PRO A 659 13.31 15.90 -40.24
C PRO A 659 14.44 14.85 -40.23
N PHE A 660 15.57 15.20 -40.83
CA PHE A 660 16.80 14.40 -40.78
C PHE A 660 17.72 14.91 -39.66
N TYR A 661 17.95 14.11 -38.62
CA TYR A 661 18.82 14.46 -37.50
C TYR A 661 20.30 14.44 -37.86
N LYS A 662 21.14 14.96 -36.96
CA LYS A 662 22.60 15.08 -37.17
C LYS A 662 23.25 13.70 -37.07
N THR A 663 24.00 13.28 -38.09
CA THR A 663 24.73 12.00 -38.06
C THR A 663 26.23 12.13 -37.82
N GLY A 664 26.74 13.36 -37.70
CA GLY A 664 28.16 13.64 -37.50
C GLY A 664 28.96 13.67 -38.80
N ALA A 665 30.27 13.91 -38.70
CA ALA A 665 31.14 14.08 -39.87
C ALA A 665 31.25 12.80 -40.71
N LEU A 666 31.22 12.93 -42.04
CA LEU A 666 31.23 11.79 -42.99
C LEU A 666 32.41 10.83 -42.80
N GLY A 667 33.59 11.36 -42.44
CA GLY A 667 34.80 10.55 -42.18
C GLY A 667 34.71 9.65 -40.93
N LYS A 668 33.64 9.76 -40.13
CA LYS A 668 33.38 8.93 -38.96
C LYS A 668 32.31 7.85 -39.20
N ASN A 669 31.92 7.58 -40.46
CA ASN A 669 30.91 6.60 -40.85
C ASN A 669 29.48 6.85 -40.30
N GLY A 670 29.12 8.10 -40.04
CA GLY A 670 27.79 8.46 -39.53
C GLY A 670 26.68 8.28 -40.56
N VAL A 671 26.10 7.08 -40.62
CA VAL A 671 24.96 6.72 -41.46
C VAL A 671 23.82 6.25 -40.57
N ASP A 672 22.60 6.57 -40.94
CA ASP A 672 21.42 6.13 -40.21
C ASP A 672 20.20 5.92 -41.13
N VAL A 673 19.06 5.54 -40.56
CA VAL A 673 17.82 5.26 -41.28
C VAL A 673 16.71 6.24 -40.88
N ALA A 674 16.00 6.77 -41.87
CA ALA A 674 14.74 7.48 -41.69
C ALA A 674 13.63 6.80 -42.50
N TYR A 675 12.43 6.69 -41.93
CA TYR A 675 11.25 6.16 -42.61
C TYR A 675 10.32 7.29 -43.01
N ILE A 676 10.06 7.45 -44.30
CA ILE A 676 9.17 8.51 -44.81
C ILE A 676 7.84 7.86 -45.22
N PRO A 677 6.74 8.09 -44.49
CA PRO A 677 5.43 7.62 -44.92
C PRO A 677 4.99 8.35 -46.19
N VAL A 678 4.46 7.61 -47.16
CA VAL A 678 3.93 8.12 -48.42
C VAL A 678 2.73 7.28 -48.90
N VAL A 679 1.78 7.93 -49.56
CA VAL A 679 0.67 7.25 -50.26
C VAL A 679 0.96 7.27 -51.76
N LEU A 680 1.03 6.08 -52.38
CA LEU A 680 1.48 5.89 -53.77
C LEU A 680 0.31 5.43 -54.65
N ASP A 681 -0.33 6.37 -55.33
CA ASP A 681 -1.60 6.16 -56.05
C ASP A 681 -1.45 5.95 -57.57
N LYS A 682 -0.24 6.07 -58.13
CA LYS A 682 0.04 5.91 -59.56
C LYS A 682 0.90 4.68 -59.84
N ASP A 683 0.90 4.23 -61.09
CA ASP A 683 1.81 3.14 -61.52
C ASP A 683 3.28 3.60 -61.54
N VAL A 684 3.55 4.90 -61.64
CA VAL A 684 4.86 5.52 -61.41
C VAL A 684 4.65 6.79 -60.58
N ASN A 685 5.32 6.87 -59.43
CA ASN A 685 5.19 7.97 -58.49
C ASN A 685 6.50 8.75 -58.38
N THR A 686 6.40 10.05 -58.12
CA THR A 686 7.55 10.90 -57.79
C THR A 686 7.42 11.42 -56.37
N VAL A 687 8.43 11.19 -55.53
CA VAL A 687 8.53 11.74 -54.17
C VAL A 687 9.71 12.71 -54.14
N ASP A 688 9.41 14.00 -54.03
CA ASP A 688 10.40 15.08 -53.97
C ASP A 688 10.65 15.48 -52.52
N LEU A 689 11.91 15.51 -52.12
CA LEU A 689 12.41 16.03 -50.85
C LEU A 689 13.11 17.36 -51.11
N ALA A 690 12.63 18.47 -50.55
CA ALA A 690 13.19 19.81 -50.74
C ALA A 690 13.62 20.44 -49.41
N TYR A 691 14.89 20.85 -49.30
CA TYR A 691 15.54 21.32 -48.06
C TYR A 691 16.49 22.52 -48.23
N SER A 692 16.46 23.20 -49.39
CA SER A 692 17.03 24.53 -49.70
C SER A 692 18.26 25.00 -48.91
N GLY A 693 19.41 25.09 -49.56
CA GLY A 693 20.67 25.58 -48.96
C GLY A 693 21.30 24.60 -47.97
N LYS A 694 20.84 23.34 -47.95
CA LYS A 694 21.38 22.24 -47.13
C LYS A 694 21.85 21.09 -48.05
N THR A 695 22.58 20.16 -47.45
CA THR A 695 23.11 18.96 -48.11
C THR A 695 22.73 17.74 -47.30
N LEU A 696 22.23 16.70 -47.98
CA LEU A 696 22.02 15.38 -47.42
C LEU A 696 22.78 14.36 -48.27
N TYR A 697 23.23 13.28 -47.64
CA TYR A 697 23.78 12.13 -48.35
C TYR A 697 22.75 11.03 -48.27
N MET A 698 22.21 10.59 -49.41
CA MET A 698 21.26 9.49 -49.50
C MET A 698 21.96 8.30 -50.14
N LYS A 699 22.25 7.27 -49.34
CA LYS A 699 23.01 6.09 -49.77
C LYS A 699 22.11 5.05 -50.42
N ASN A 700 20.92 4.87 -49.88
CA ASN A 700 19.95 3.91 -50.36
C ASN A 700 18.52 4.37 -50.01
N VAL A 701 17.57 4.06 -50.86
CA VAL A 701 16.14 4.21 -50.56
C VAL A 701 15.41 2.95 -51.00
N GLU A 702 14.65 2.37 -50.08
CA GLU A 702 13.84 1.18 -50.32
C GLU A 702 12.38 1.49 -50.00
N ALA A 703 11.46 0.99 -50.82
CA ALA A 703 10.04 0.98 -50.48
C ALA A 703 9.80 -0.24 -49.59
N VAL A 704 9.33 -0.01 -48.38
CA VAL A 704 9.05 -1.07 -47.41
C VAL A 704 7.67 -0.87 -46.79
N ILE A 705 7.02 -1.99 -46.48
CA ILE A 705 6.02 -2.07 -45.44
C ILE A 705 6.76 -2.61 -44.23
N GLU A 706 6.93 -1.75 -43.24
CA GLU A 706 7.46 -2.14 -41.93
C GLU A 706 6.29 -2.57 -41.05
N ARG A 707 6.42 -3.74 -40.45
CA ARG A 707 5.60 -4.17 -39.33
C ARG A 707 6.52 -4.60 -38.22
N THR A 708 6.25 -4.17 -37.00
CA THR A 708 6.92 -4.77 -35.85
C THR A 708 6.63 -6.26 -35.89
N ARG A 709 7.68 -7.09 -35.91
CA ARG A 709 7.45 -8.52 -36.02
C ARG A 709 6.90 -9.00 -34.69
N THR A 710 5.78 -9.68 -34.79
CA THR A 710 5.14 -10.27 -33.63
C THR A 710 5.11 -11.78 -33.78
N VAL A 711 5.18 -12.47 -32.66
CA VAL A 711 5.04 -13.94 -32.55
C VAL A 711 3.82 -14.25 -31.72
N GLU A 712 3.20 -15.41 -31.97
CA GLU A 712 2.07 -15.85 -31.14
C GLU A 712 2.53 -15.97 -29.69
N ALA A 713 1.81 -15.32 -28.79
CA ALA A 713 2.06 -15.41 -27.37
C ALA A 713 1.48 -16.73 -26.84
N ASP A 714 2.29 -17.49 -26.10
CA ASP A 714 1.76 -18.58 -25.27
C ASP A 714 1.24 -18.00 -23.96
N LEU A 715 -0.04 -17.61 -23.96
CA LEU A 715 -0.69 -17.00 -22.80
C LEU A 715 -0.64 -17.91 -21.55
N ASN A 716 -0.58 -19.24 -21.73
CA ASN A 716 -0.48 -20.18 -20.62
C ASN A 716 0.92 -20.24 -20.01
N ALA A 717 1.95 -19.82 -20.76
CA ALA A 717 3.33 -19.74 -20.28
C ALA A 717 3.63 -18.43 -19.53
N ILE A 718 2.70 -17.47 -19.53
CA ILE A 718 2.90 -16.18 -18.88
C ILE A 718 2.88 -16.36 -17.35
N THR A 719 4.07 -16.35 -16.76
CA THR A 719 4.26 -16.31 -15.31
C THR A 719 4.87 -15.00 -14.86
N PHE A 720 4.48 -14.52 -13.68
CA PHE A 720 5.12 -13.38 -13.04
C PHE A 720 6.18 -13.89 -12.06
N ARG A 721 7.30 -13.17 -12.00
CA ARG A 721 8.41 -13.47 -11.07
C ARG A 721 7.92 -13.42 -9.62
N GLU A 722 8.11 -14.51 -8.86
CA GLU A 722 7.79 -14.55 -7.43
C GLU A 722 8.94 -14.00 -6.56
N ASP A 723 10.14 -13.87 -7.12
CA ASP A 723 11.36 -13.36 -6.46
C ASP A 723 11.43 -11.83 -6.39
N VAL A 724 10.45 -11.10 -6.95
CA VAL A 724 10.35 -9.64 -6.78
C VAL A 724 10.22 -9.28 -5.29
N SER A 725 10.96 -8.26 -4.84
CA SER A 725 10.89 -7.81 -3.44
C SER A 725 9.55 -7.14 -3.16
N THR A 726 8.91 -7.50 -2.04
CA THR A 726 7.83 -6.72 -1.43
C THR A 726 8.28 -5.98 -0.17
N THR A 727 9.59 -5.95 0.06
CA THR A 727 10.23 -5.15 1.11
C THR A 727 10.59 -3.78 0.54
N PRO A 728 10.14 -2.68 1.18
CA PRO A 728 10.39 -1.33 0.70
C PRO A 728 11.87 -1.05 0.35
N LYS A 729 12.08 -0.33 -0.77
CA LYS A 729 13.33 0.25 -1.28
C LYS A 729 13.85 1.34 -0.35
N THR A 730 14.28 0.90 0.83
CA THR A 730 15.40 1.45 1.60
C THR A 730 16.35 2.47 0.94
N ASP A 731 16.09 3.79 0.84
CA ASP A 731 17.18 4.76 0.61
C ASP A 731 18.09 4.76 1.86
N GLY A 732 19.04 3.82 1.91
CA GLY A 732 20.13 3.80 2.88
C GLY A 732 19.86 3.03 4.18
N LYS A 733 20.72 2.01 4.37
CA LYS A 733 21.05 1.29 5.62
C LYS A 733 20.00 0.31 6.12
N THR A 734 20.46 -0.93 6.25
CA THR A 734 19.79 -2.10 6.84
C THR A 734 19.03 -1.72 8.11
N GLN A 735 17.70 -1.75 8.06
CA GLN A 735 16.86 -1.70 9.26
C GLN A 735 17.20 -2.91 10.15
N VAL A 736 17.27 -2.70 11.47
CA VAL A 736 17.37 -3.83 12.41
C VAL A 736 15.97 -4.36 12.63
N GLU A 737 15.51 -5.24 11.73
CA GLU A 737 14.23 -5.93 11.89
C GLU A 737 14.25 -6.85 13.13
N ASN A 738 13.13 -6.89 13.86
CA ASN A 738 12.91 -7.73 15.05
C ASN A 738 13.80 -7.36 16.26
N ALA A 739 14.09 -6.07 16.44
CA ALA A 739 14.80 -5.60 17.63
C ALA A 739 13.87 -5.57 18.86
N ASN A 740 14.43 -5.75 20.05
CA ASN A 740 13.71 -5.46 21.29
C ASN A 740 13.87 -3.99 21.71
N VAL A 741 14.80 -3.25 21.09
CA VAL A 741 15.15 -1.88 21.45
C VAL A 741 15.50 -1.10 20.19
N VAL A 742 14.91 0.08 20.01
CA VAL A 742 15.22 1.01 18.91
C VAL A 742 15.30 2.44 19.40
N TYR A 743 15.98 3.30 18.65
CA TYR A 743 16.16 4.72 18.98
C TYR A 743 15.31 5.62 18.08
N LEU A 744 14.70 6.67 18.65
CA LEU A 744 13.82 7.64 17.98
C LEU A 744 14.29 9.09 18.26
N GLY A 745 14.42 9.91 17.22
CA GLY A 745 14.84 11.31 17.30
C GLY A 745 14.55 12.08 16.01
N GLY A 746 14.05 13.32 16.11
CA GLY A 746 13.45 14.08 15.00
C GLY A 746 14.38 14.47 13.85
N THR A 747 15.69 14.32 13.97
CA THR A 747 16.67 14.58 12.88
C THR A 747 17.30 13.31 12.31
N GLY A 748 16.93 12.12 12.80
CA GLY A 748 17.54 10.86 12.40
C GLY A 748 16.84 10.21 11.20
N ALA A 749 17.55 10.01 10.09
CA ALA A 749 17.12 9.15 8.98
C ALA A 749 17.86 7.80 9.01
N GLY A 750 18.11 7.28 10.22
CA GLY A 750 18.88 6.05 10.41
C GLY A 750 18.01 4.81 10.58
N ASP A 751 18.68 3.69 10.90
CA ASP A 751 18.11 2.34 11.03
C ASP A 751 17.57 2.01 12.44
N GLY A 752 17.60 2.98 13.36
CA GLY A 752 17.17 2.85 14.74
C GLY A 752 18.09 2.05 15.65
N SER A 753 19.28 1.63 15.19
CA SER A 753 20.17 0.74 15.98
C SER A 753 20.94 1.45 17.09
N THR A 754 21.19 2.75 16.95
CA THR A 754 21.90 3.59 17.94
C THR A 754 21.26 4.98 18.01
N PRO A 755 21.55 5.80 19.06
CA PRO A 755 21.05 7.17 19.15
C PRO A 755 21.40 8.05 17.94
N GLU A 756 22.59 7.88 17.36
CA GLU A 756 23.08 8.63 16.20
C GLU A 756 22.39 8.20 14.90
N LYS A 757 21.78 7.01 14.90
CA LYS A 757 21.02 6.43 13.79
C LYS A 757 19.53 6.31 14.13
N ALA A 758 19.01 7.16 15.00
CA ALA A 758 17.60 7.10 15.38
C ALA A 758 16.64 7.20 14.18
N PHE A 759 15.47 6.60 14.30
CA PHE A 759 14.35 6.84 13.40
C PHE A 759 13.80 8.26 13.60
N ASN A 760 13.20 8.85 12.56
CA ASN A 760 12.50 10.14 12.64
C ASN A 760 10.98 10.01 12.75
N ASN A 761 10.42 8.79 12.73
CA ASN A 761 8.99 8.56 12.78
C ASN A 761 8.62 7.32 13.62
N LEU A 762 7.44 7.39 14.26
CA LEU A 762 6.94 6.33 15.14
C LEU A 762 6.55 5.05 14.39
N MET A 763 6.15 5.12 13.12
CA MET A 763 5.76 3.91 12.38
C MET A 763 6.96 3.01 12.16
N ALA A 764 8.05 3.54 11.59
CA ALA A 764 9.29 2.81 11.39
C ALA A 764 9.89 2.28 12.71
N ALA A 765 9.78 3.06 13.79
CA ALA A 765 10.22 2.60 15.11
C ALA A 765 9.41 1.41 15.62
N TYR A 766 8.09 1.36 15.38
CA TYR A 766 7.27 0.20 15.76
C TYR A 766 7.47 -1.00 14.80
N ASP A 767 7.60 -0.76 13.49
CA ASP A 767 7.80 -1.81 12.48
C ASP A 767 9.13 -2.55 12.67
N ALA A 768 10.16 -1.89 13.21
CA ALA A 768 11.45 -2.50 13.52
C ALA A 768 11.43 -3.39 14.79
N LEU A 769 10.37 -3.34 15.61
CA LEU A 769 10.31 -4.07 16.87
C LEU A 769 9.77 -5.50 16.72
N ASP A 770 10.32 -6.44 17.49
CA ASP A 770 9.69 -7.74 17.74
C ASP A 770 8.56 -7.60 18.76
N LEU A 771 7.41 -7.14 18.29
CA LEU A 771 6.23 -6.83 19.09
C LEU A 771 5.60 -8.04 19.82
N SER A 772 6.13 -9.25 19.65
CA SER A 772 5.78 -10.40 20.48
C SER A 772 6.41 -10.35 21.88
N LYS A 773 7.42 -9.48 22.09
CA LYS A 773 8.22 -9.35 23.32
C LYS A 773 8.02 -7.99 24.00
N ASP A 774 8.60 -7.85 25.18
CA ASP A 774 8.74 -6.55 25.85
C ASP A 774 9.83 -5.72 25.16
N CYS A 775 9.41 -4.67 24.46
CA CYS A 775 10.20 -3.79 23.63
C CYS A 775 10.37 -2.40 24.24
N THR A 776 11.41 -1.69 23.80
CA THR A 776 11.70 -0.31 24.22
C THR A 776 11.95 0.59 23.01
N ILE A 777 11.27 1.74 22.97
CA ILE A 777 11.61 2.85 22.07
C ILE A 777 12.30 3.91 22.92
N VAL A 778 13.57 4.15 22.62
CA VAL A 778 14.41 5.15 23.29
C VAL A 778 14.28 6.47 22.55
N VAL A 779 13.54 7.43 23.12
CA VAL A 779 13.46 8.79 22.61
C VAL A 779 14.75 9.51 23.02
N CYS A 780 15.69 9.57 22.08
CA CYS A 780 17.06 10.05 22.32
C CYS A 780 17.31 11.49 21.84
N GLY A 781 16.33 12.10 21.17
CA GLY A 781 16.32 13.50 20.77
C GLY A 781 14.91 14.08 20.79
N GLU A 782 14.76 15.35 20.41
CA GLU A 782 13.44 15.95 20.26
C GLU A 782 12.71 15.28 19.09
N PHE A 783 11.53 14.71 19.33
CA PHE A 783 10.71 14.05 18.32
C PHE A 783 9.36 14.76 18.20
N THR A 784 9.03 15.27 17.01
CA THR A 784 7.77 15.97 16.78
C THR A 784 6.68 15.02 16.29
N GLN A 785 5.68 14.75 17.13
CA GLN A 785 4.43 14.09 16.73
C GLN A 785 3.41 15.13 16.24
N ALA A 786 3.47 15.46 14.95
CA ALA A 786 2.57 16.45 14.34
C ALA A 786 1.16 15.92 14.02
N LYS A 787 0.98 14.59 13.92
CA LYS A 787 -0.28 13.92 13.54
C LYS A 787 -0.65 12.84 14.56
N SER A 788 -1.90 12.36 14.49
CA SER A 788 -2.32 11.21 15.30
C SER A 788 -1.56 9.96 14.88
N PHE A 789 -1.07 9.18 15.85
CA PHE A 789 -0.35 7.94 15.65
C PHE A 789 -1.28 6.74 15.90
N ASN A 790 -1.23 5.74 15.01
CA ASN A 790 -1.91 4.45 15.13
C ASN A 790 -1.08 3.39 14.41
N HIS A 791 -0.48 2.46 15.15
CA HIS A 791 0.30 1.36 14.57
C HIS A 791 -0.60 0.35 13.86
N THR A 792 -0.18 -0.17 12.70
CA THR A 792 -1.01 -1.03 11.85
C THR A 792 -1.04 -2.51 12.26
N ALA A 793 -0.67 -2.87 13.49
CA ALA A 793 -0.86 -4.24 13.99
C ALA A 793 -1.06 -4.27 15.52
N ASN A 794 -1.88 -5.23 15.97
CA ASN A 794 -1.97 -5.58 17.39
C ASN A 794 -0.71 -6.31 17.84
N PHE A 795 -0.35 -6.16 19.11
CA PHE A 795 0.83 -6.82 19.67
C PHE A 795 0.60 -7.39 21.07
N THR A 796 1.26 -8.52 21.34
CA THR A 796 1.10 -9.30 22.60
C THR A 796 2.13 -8.95 23.66
N GLY A 797 3.28 -8.41 23.23
CA GLY A 797 4.30 -7.88 24.12
C GLY A 797 3.94 -6.52 24.70
N SER A 798 4.94 -5.76 25.15
CA SER A 798 4.75 -4.37 25.59
C SER A 798 5.71 -3.44 24.91
N VAL A 799 5.31 -2.18 24.71
CA VAL A 799 6.21 -1.15 24.18
C VAL A 799 6.39 -0.07 25.25
N THR A 800 7.62 0.07 25.72
CA THR A 800 8.04 1.13 26.66
C THR A 800 8.66 2.28 25.88
N LEU A 801 8.04 3.46 25.94
CA LEU A 801 8.64 4.70 25.46
C LEU A 801 9.37 5.37 26.61
N THR A 802 10.67 5.58 26.46
CA THR A 802 11.51 6.18 27.49
C THR A 802 12.61 7.06 26.92
N SER A 803 13.05 8.06 27.69
CA SER A 803 14.27 8.83 27.41
C SER A 803 15.40 8.50 28.37
N VAL A 804 15.27 7.44 29.18
CA VAL A 804 16.34 6.92 30.05
C VAL A 804 16.60 5.45 29.71
N TYR A 805 17.77 5.18 29.13
CA TYR A 805 18.12 3.84 28.69
C TYR A 805 19.63 3.62 28.79
N ASP A 806 20.04 2.42 29.20
CA ASP A 806 21.44 1.99 29.35
C ASP A 806 22.35 2.97 30.12
N GLY A 807 21.82 3.51 31.24
CA GLY A 807 22.54 4.46 32.09
C GLY A 807 22.61 5.89 31.57
N VAL A 808 22.03 6.18 30.40
CA VAL A 808 21.98 7.52 29.79
C VAL A 808 20.59 8.14 29.97
N ASP A 809 20.54 9.39 30.42
CA ASP A 809 19.31 10.20 30.48
C ASP A 809 19.32 11.25 29.37
N TYR A 810 18.64 10.95 28.26
CA TYR A 810 18.61 11.77 27.05
C TYR A 810 17.83 13.09 27.24
N ARG A 811 16.98 13.20 28.27
CA ARG A 811 16.23 14.44 28.56
C ARG A 811 17.15 15.60 28.88
N LYS A 812 18.32 15.31 29.47
CA LYS A 812 19.38 16.29 29.75
C LYS A 812 19.91 16.98 28.49
N ASN A 813 19.76 16.32 27.33
CA ASN A 813 20.16 16.82 26.01
C ASN A 813 18.95 17.23 25.16
N GLY A 814 17.80 17.50 25.79
CA GLY A 814 16.62 18.02 25.11
C GLY A 814 15.64 16.99 24.57
N ALA A 815 15.87 15.68 24.76
CA ALA A 815 14.94 14.65 24.30
C ALA A 815 13.54 14.82 24.92
N ALA A 816 12.52 14.81 24.05
CA ALA A 816 11.12 14.98 24.41
C ALA A 816 10.22 14.59 23.24
N ILE A 817 8.97 14.23 23.54
CA ILE A 817 7.89 14.17 22.54
C ILE A 817 7.26 15.56 22.45
N VAL A 818 7.37 16.20 21.28
CA VAL A 818 6.78 17.51 20.98
C VAL A 818 5.51 17.34 20.17
N SER A 819 4.43 18.01 20.54
CA SER A 819 3.18 17.91 19.76
C SER A 819 2.30 19.16 19.87
N PRO A 820 1.72 19.67 18.75
CA PRO A 820 0.71 20.73 18.78
C PRO A 820 -0.67 20.25 19.27
N GLY A 821 -0.80 18.94 19.52
CA GLY A 821 -2.00 18.27 19.94
C GLY A 821 -2.39 17.18 18.96
N ALA A 822 -2.22 15.94 19.41
CA ALA A 822 -2.40 14.73 18.61
C ALA A 822 -3.01 13.61 19.45
N ARG A 823 -3.38 12.51 18.77
CA ARG A 823 -3.78 11.25 19.43
C ARG A 823 -2.67 10.21 19.31
N PHE A 824 -2.56 9.34 20.31
CA PHE A 824 -1.72 8.16 20.30
C PHE A 824 -2.61 6.95 20.57
N VAL A 825 -2.79 6.09 19.57
CA VAL A 825 -3.65 4.91 19.66
C VAL A 825 -2.80 3.69 19.97
N CYS A 826 -3.09 3.00 21.08
CA CYS A 826 -2.36 1.83 21.53
C CYS A 826 -3.00 0.55 20.97
N ASN A 827 -2.22 -0.27 20.26
CA ASN A 827 -2.65 -1.59 19.75
C ASN A 827 -2.05 -2.77 20.57
N GLY A 828 -1.64 -2.49 21.80
CA GLY A 828 -1.09 -3.46 22.75
C GLY A 828 -0.66 -2.73 24.02
N LYS A 829 0.00 -3.42 24.95
CA LYS A 829 0.40 -2.81 26.24
C LYS A 829 1.43 -1.70 26.00
N THR A 830 1.11 -0.47 26.40
CA THR A 830 1.99 0.70 26.22
C THR A 830 2.41 1.28 27.57
N ILE A 831 3.70 1.57 27.71
CA ILE A 831 4.30 2.14 28.92
C ILE A 831 5.03 3.43 28.54
N PHE A 832 4.73 4.53 29.23
CA PHE A 832 5.51 5.76 29.18
C PHE A 832 6.28 5.89 30.49
N LYS A 833 7.60 6.04 30.43
CA LYS A 833 8.47 6.06 31.61
C LYS A 833 9.66 6.96 31.39
N ASP A 834 10.00 7.79 32.38
CA ASP A 834 11.18 8.66 32.32
C ASP A 834 11.26 9.46 31.01
N ILE A 835 10.19 10.19 30.68
CA ILE A 835 9.99 10.84 29.38
C ILE A 835 9.30 12.20 29.53
N ASP A 836 9.71 13.16 28.71
CA ASP A 836 9.14 14.52 28.69
C ASP A 836 8.18 14.70 27.51
N PHE A 837 6.97 15.17 27.80
CA PHE A 837 6.05 15.71 26.79
C PHE A 837 6.12 17.24 26.81
N ARG A 838 6.41 17.84 25.65
CA ARG A 838 6.45 19.28 25.43
C ARG A 838 5.42 19.67 24.37
N LEU A 839 4.22 19.98 24.83
CA LEU A 839 3.12 20.32 23.93
C LEU A 839 3.20 21.79 23.49
N THR A 840 2.66 22.08 22.31
CA THR A 840 2.47 23.46 21.85
C THR A 840 1.00 23.85 21.73
N GLY A 841 0.09 22.90 21.99
CA GLY A 841 -1.34 23.13 22.11
C GLY A 841 -1.89 22.72 23.47
N LYS A 842 -3.17 23.00 23.70
CA LYS A 842 -3.87 22.73 24.96
C LYS A 842 -4.33 21.28 25.18
N TYR A 843 -3.97 20.32 24.33
CA TYR A 843 -4.50 18.96 24.41
C TYR A 843 -3.52 17.94 23.85
N TYR A 844 -3.50 16.74 24.42
CA TYR A 844 -2.90 15.53 23.84
C TYR A 844 -3.68 14.32 24.35
N CYS A 845 -3.83 13.24 23.56
CA CYS A 845 -4.68 12.13 23.97
C CYS A 845 -4.09 10.76 23.67
N VAL A 846 -4.23 9.85 24.61
CA VAL A 846 -3.87 8.43 24.47
C VAL A 846 -5.13 7.57 24.54
N VAL A 847 -5.34 6.75 23.51
CA VAL A 847 -6.49 5.87 23.37
C VAL A 847 -6.01 4.43 23.51
N ALA A 848 -6.35 3.79 24.63
CA ALA A 848 -5.80 2.50 25.01
C ALA A 848 -6.49 1.29 24.34
N GLN A 849 -7.75 1.44 23.90
CA GLN A 849 -8.51 0.38 23.21
C GLN A 849 -8.65 -0.93 24.02
N HIS A 850 -8.82 -0.82 25.33
CA HIS A 850 -8.83 -1.92 26.31
C HIS A 850 -7.47 -2.64 26.46
N ASN A 851 -6.38 -2.09 25.91
CA ASN A 851 -5.03 -2.55 26.21
C ASN A 851 -4.51 -1.93 27.52
N PRO A 852 -3.63 -2.61 28.27
CA PRO A 852 -3.04 -2.03 29.47
C PRO A 852 -2.20 -0.79 29.14
N LEU A 853 -2.46 0.32 29.84
CA LEU A 853 -1.76 1.58 29.66
C LEU A 853 -1.11 2.03 30.96
N VAL A 854 0.20 2.30 30.92
CA VAL A 854 0.98 2.69 32.09
C VAL A 854 1.71 4.01 31.83
N PHE A 855 1.45 5.01 32.66
CA PHE A 855 2.34 6.15 32.84
C PHE A 855 3.11 5.92 34.14
N ASP A 856 4.34 5.44 34.02
CA ASP A 856 5.17 5.05 35.16
C ASP A 856 5.81 6.30 35.81
N THR A 857 6.91 6.14 36.54
CA THR A 857 7.66 7.25 37.13
C THR A 857 8.38 8.11 36.09
N GLY A 858 8.66 9.37 36.43
CA GLY A 858 9.51 10.26 35.63
C GLY A 858 8.87 10.81 34.34
N VAL A 859 7.54 10.73 34.23
CA VAL A 859 6.78 11.35 33.13
C VAL A 859 6.51 12.82 33.47
N THR A 860 6.87 13.73 32.57
CA THR A 860 6.57 15.16 32.72
C THR A 860 5.76 15.68 31.53
N MET A 861 4.86 16.64 31.78
CA MET A 861 4.09 17.29 30.73
C MET A 861 4.15 18.80 30.90
N THR A 862 4.49 19.49 29.82
CA THR A 862 4.49 20.95 29.73
C THR A 862 3.77 21.35 28.45
N SER A 863 3.18 22.54 28.44
CA SER A 863 2.66 23.14 27.21
C SER A 863 3.02 24.61 27.12
N THR A 864 3.29 25.10 25.91
CA THR A 864 3.39 26.55 25.66
C THR A 864 2.01 27.21 25.59
N ASP A 865 0.93 26.44 25.45
CA ASP A 865 -0.44 26.95 25.47
C ASP A 865 -0.94 26.99 26.93
N PRO A 866 -1.21 28.19 27.49
CA PRO A 866 -1.69 28.32 28.87
C PRO A 866 -3.08 27.70 29.09
N GLY A 867 -3.79 27.36 28.01
CA GLY A 867 -5.03 26.61 28.06
C GLY A 867 -4.84 25.14 28.47
N PHE A 868 -3.64 24.58 28.49
CA PHE A 868 -3.37 23.21 28.97
C PHE A 868 -3.43 23.15 30.50
N ILE A 869 -4.63 23.02 31.05
CA ILE A 869 -4.88 23.06 32.51
C ILE A 869 -5.36 21.72 33.07
N GLY A 870 -5.75 20.77 32.22
CA GLY A 870 -6.08 19.40 32.64
C GLY A 870 -7.45 19.24 33.31
N THR A 871 -8.43 20.11 33.04
CA THR A 871 -9.73 20.07 33.72
C THR A 871 -10.82 19.35 32.91
N SER A 872 -10.64 19.17 31.61
CA SER A 872 -11.59 18.57 30.67
C SER A 872 -10.89 17.97 29.44
N PHE A 873 -11.59 17.13 28.68
CA PHE A 873 -11.08 16.56 27.43
C PHE A 873 -10.80 17.58 26.29
N ALA A 874 -11.04 18.87 26.54
CA ALA A 874 -10.72 19.94 25.58
C ALA A 874 -9.40 20.64 25.91
N ASN A 875 -8.83 20.37 27.10
CA ASN A 875 -7.75 21.16 27.67
C ASN A 875 -6.77 20.35 28.56
N GLY A 876 -6.67 19.04 28.36
CA GLY A 876 -5.87 18.14 29.19
C GLY A 876 -5.06 17.10 28.44
N PHE A 877 -4.31 16.31 29.21
CA PHE A 877 -3.64 15.09 28.75
C PHE A 877 -4.62 13.93 28.93
N ASP A 878 -5.33 13.62 27.86
CA ASP A 878 -6.50 12.79 27.91
C ASP A 878 -6.14 11.30 27.81
N ILE A 879 -6.72 10.49 28.69
CA ILE A 879 -6.60 9.03 28.66
C ILE A 879 -7.99 8.42 28.46
N ILE A 880 -8.10 7.55 27.46
CA ILE A 880 -9.33 6.81 27.18
C ILE A 880 -9.00 5.33 27.25
N GLY A 881 -9.55 4.62 28.25
CA GLY A 881 -9.20 3.23 28.51
C GLY A 881 -9.65 2.24 27.43
N GLY A 882 -10.71 2.56 26.71
CA GLY A 882 -11.26 1.83 25.57
C GLY A 882 -11.22 2.69 24.30
N TYR A 883 -12.37 2.84 23.62
CA TYR A 883 -12.45 3.46 22.29
C TYR A 883 -12.92 4.92 22.31
N GLN A 884 -12.54 5.69 21.29
CA GLN A 884 -13.00 7.06 21.04
C GLN A 884 -13.67 7.16 19.66
N ASN A 885 -14.80 7.87 19.57
CA ASN A 885 -15.38 8.19 18.27
C ASN A 885 -14.48 9.14 17.46
N GLY A 886 -14.28 8.84 16.18
CA GLY A 886 -13.36 9.57 15.30
C GLY A 886 -11.87 9.31 15.58
N GLN A 887 -11.52 8.26 16.34
CA GLN A 887 -10.17 7.70 16.32
C GLN A 887 -9.89 7.05 14.93
N ALA A 888 -8.62 6.85 14.59
CA ALA A 888 -8.26 6.09 13.39
C ALA A 888 -8.85 4.67 13.43
N THR A 889 -9.25 4.13 12.26
CA THR A 889 -9.82 2.78 12.15
C THR A 889 -8.90 1.74 12.79
N LEU A 890 -9.53 0.74 13.41
CA LEU A 890 -8.83 -0.41 14.00
C LEU A 890 -7.97 -1.09 12.93
N TYR A 891 -6.95 -1.84 13.37
CA TYR A 891 -6.08 -2.62 12.49
C TYR A 891 -6.85 -3.43 11.42
N ASN A 892 -7.98 -4.03 11.78
CA ASN A 892 -8.82 -4.83 10.89
C ASN A 892 -9.77 -4.01 9.99
N GLY A 893 -9.52 -2.70 9.83
CA GLY A 893 -10.35 -1.78 9.05
C GLY A 893 -11.69 -1.41 9.69
N GLN A 894 -12.00 -1.91 10.88
CA GLN A 894 -13.27 -1.64 11.56
C GLN A 894 -13.26 -0.26 12.24
N PRO A 895 -14.43 0.41 12.34
CA PRO A 895 -14.55 1.60 13.18
C PRO A 895 -14.32 1.26 14.66
N ALA A 896 -14.16 2.31 15.48
CA ALA A 896 -14.12 2.20 16.94
C ALA A 896 -15.21 1.24 17.45
N SER A 897 -14.81 0.15 18.12
CA SER A 897 -15.78 -0.87 18.51
C SER A 897 -16.77 -0.31 19.51
N LYS A 898 -18.06 -0.53 19.26
CA LYS A 898 -19.13 -0.16 20.21
C LYS A 898 -19.31 -1.20 21.30
N THR A 899 -18.64 -2.35 21.20
CA THR A 899 -18.81 -3.49 22.12
C THR A 899 -17.48 -4.10 22.53
N SER A 900 -17.30 -4.41 23.81
CA SER A 900 -16.08 -5.06 24.31
C SER A 900 -16.33 -5.71 25.67
N ASN A 901 -15.81 -6.92 25.87
CA ASN A 901 -15.77 -7.55 27.18
C ASN A 901 -14.36 -7.54 27.78
N ALA A 902 -13.39 -6.92 27.08
CA ALA A 902 -12.03 -6.80 27.58
C ALA A 902 -11.98 -5.81 28.76
N PRO A 903 -11.18 -6.10 29.80
CA PRO A 903 -11.04 -5.19 30.93
C PRO A 903 -10.38 -3.88 30.51
N VAL A 904 -10.54 -2.85 31.32
CA VAL A 904 -9.74 -1.63 31.27
C VAL A 904 -8.68 -1.71 32.36
N ASP A 905 -7.42 -1.50 32.02
CA ASP A 905 -6.32 -1.46 32.98
C ASP A 905 -5.45 -0.21 32.75
N ILE A 906 -5.63 0.80 33.61
CA ILE A 906 -4.90 2.07 33.55
C ILE A 906 -4.09 2.22 34.83
N THR A 907 -2.80 2.51 34.70
CA THR A 907 -1.92 2.83 35.82
C THR A 907 -1.18 4.14 35.59
N ILE A 908 -1.23 5.07 36.54
CA ILE A 908 -0.56 6.37 36.47
C ILE A 908 0.20 6.61 37.78
N LYS A 909 1.50 6.85 37.69
CA LYS A 909 2.38 7.08 38.85
C LYS A 909 3.05 8.45 38.88
N SER A 910 3.14 9.14 37.74
CA SER A 910 3.69 10.49 37.64
C SER A 910 3.08 11.26 36.46
N GLY A 911 3.37 12.55 36.38
CA GLY A 911 2.80 13.46 35.38
C GLY A 911 1.60 14.25 35.90
N SER A 912 1.15 15.22 35.12
CA SER A 912 0.08 16.15 35.51
C SER A 912 -0.89 16.43 34.37
N HIS A 913 -1.96 17.18 34.68
CA HIS A 913 -3.01 17.58 33.72
C HIS A 913 -3.81 16.43 33.11
N TYR A 914 -3.84 15.26 33.74
CA TYR A 914 -4.58 14.11 33.21
C TYR A 914 -6.10 14.32 33.27
N VAL A 915 -6.78 13.89 32.20
CA VAL A 915 -8.24 13.73 32.15
C VAL A 915 -8.58 12.33 31.66
N ILE A 916 -9.30 11.54 32.46
CA ILE A 916 -9.45 10.09 32.24
C ILE A 916 -10.91 9.75 31.95
N ALA A 917 -11.17 8.94 30.92
CA ALA A 917 -12.42 8.20 30.74
C ALA A 917 -12.11 6.72 30.82
N ALA A 918 -12.70 6.03 31.80
CA ALA A 918 -12.47 4.61 32.03
C ALA A 918 -12.68 3.78 30.76
N TYR A 919 -13.79 4.00 30.04
CA TYR A 919 -14.15 3.18 28.89
C TYR A 919 -14.04 3.93 27.58
N SER A 920 -14.92 4.87 27.27
CA SER A 920 -14.94 5.47 25.94
C SER A 920 -15.29 6.94 25.96
N ARG A 921 -15.03 7.62 24.86
CA ARG A 921 -15.45 9.01 24.64
C ARG A 921 -16.16 9.16 23.30
N GLN A 922 -17.32 9.82 23.30
CA GLN A 922 -18.13 10.13 22.11
C GLN A 922 -18.66 8.91 21.34
N VAL A 923 -18.48 7.68 21.85
CA VAL A 923 -19.05 6.47 21.26
C VAL A 923 -20.52 6.37 21.64
N THR A 924 -21.41 6.35 20.65
CA THR A 924 -22.85 6.30 20.87
C THR A 924 -23.34 4.88 21.17
N SER A 925 -24.18 4.75 22.21
CA SER A 925 -24.72 3.46 22.67
C SER A 925 -23.66 2.36 22.91
N PRO A 926 -22.62 2.62 23.74
CA PRO A 926 -21.59 1.62 23.99
C PRO A 926 -22.12 0.43 24.82
N ALA A 927 -21.62 -0.77 24.54
CA ALA A 927 -21.89 -2.00 25.31
C ALA A 927 -20.56 -2.64 25.75
N TYR A 928 -19.99 -2.12 26.83
CA TYR A 928 -18.74 -2.60 27.41
C TYR A 928 -19.00 -3.32 28.74
N ASN A 929 -18.56 -4.57 28.87
CA ASN A 929 -18.82 -5.41 30.06
C ASN A 929 -17.56 -5.95 30.75
N GLY A 930 -16.36 -5.55 30.33
CA GLY A 930 -15.13 -5.88 31.05
C GLY A 930 -14.91 -4.95 32.23
N ASP A 931 -14.38 -5.45 33.34
CA ASP A 931 -14.12 -4.66 34.54
C ASP A 931 -13.10 -3.54 34.27
N ALA A 932 -13.27 -2.40 34.94
CA ALA A 932 -12.32 -1.29 34.87
C ALA A 932 -11.50 -1.18 36.15
N MET A 933 -10.18 -1.20 36.00
CA MET A 933 -9.21 -0.99 37.07
C MET A 933 -8.36 0.23 36.74
N ILE A 934 -8.42 1.24 37.60
CA ILE A 934 -7.68 2.49 37.44
C ILE A 934 -6.84 2.71 38.70
N ARG A 935 -5.51 2.66 38.56
CA ARG A 935 -4.57 2.82 39.67
C ARG A 935 -3.82 4.14 39.53
N ILE A 936 -3.98 5.01 40.51
CA ILE A 936 -3.32 6.32 40.58
C ILE A 936 -2.43 6.34 41.83
N GLY A 937 -1.13 6.54 41.65
CA GLY A 937 -0.14 6.49 42.73
C GLY A 937 1.04 7.42 42.48
N GLY A 938 2.12 7.24 43.24
CA GLY A 938 3.30 8.11 43.18
C GLY A 938 2.95 9.57 43.46
N ASP A 939 3.25 10.46 42.51
CA ASP A 939 3.00 11.90 42.57
C ASP A 939 2.12 12.42 41.42
N ALA A 940 1.39 11.52 40.75
CA ALA A 940 0.50 11.84 39.64
C ALA A 940 -0.58 12.86 40.02
N GLN A 941 -0.89 13.79 39.10
CA GLN A 941 -1.94 14.79 39.26
C GLN A 941 -3.01 14.64 38.18
N VAL A 942 -4.20 14.18 38.60
CA VAL A 942 -5.37 13.99 37.72
C VAL A 942 -6.36 15.13 37.98
N GLY A 943 -6.72 15.89 36.96
CA GLY A 943 -7.72 16.95 37.11
C GLY A 943 -9.13 16.38 37.14
N THR A 944 -9.45 15.48 36.20
CA THR A 944 -10.80 14.89 36.14
C THR A 944 -10.76 13.42 35.73
N LEU A 945 -11.42 12.54 36.50
CA LEU A 945 -11.62 11.13 36.21
C LEU A 945 -13.11 10.83 36.04
N TYR A 946 -13.48 10.32 34.87
CA TYR A 946 -14.79 9.76 34.57
C TYR A 946 -14.72 8.23 34.65
N PHE A 947 -15.43 7.64 35.60
CA PHE A 947 -15.38 6.19 35.84
C PHE A 947 -16.33 5.37 34.94
N ALA A 948 -17.06 6.05 34.05
CA ALA A 948 -17.89 5.46 32.99
C ALA A 948 -17.66 6.20 31.63
N PRO A 949 -18.16 5.68 30.50
CA PRO A 949 -18.09 6.35 29.19
C PRO A 949 -18.55 7.81 29.19
N VAL A 950 -17.91 8.67 28.40
CA VAL A 950 -18.22 10.11 28.28
C VAL A 950 -18.81 10.44 26.91
N ASN A 951 -19.77 11.36 26.86
CA ASN A 951 -20.45 11.88 25.66
C ASN A 951 -21.14 10.80 24.79
N THR A 952 -21.91 9.88 25.38
CA THR A 952 -22.48 8.71 24.68
C THR A 952 -23.80 8.97 23.91
N GLY A 953 -24.30 10.20 23.93
CA GLY A 953 -25.63 10.57 23.42
C GLY A 953 -26.73 10.36 24.47
N GLU A 954 -27.76 11.22 24.45
CA GLU A 954 -28.80 11.26 25.50
C GLU A 954 -29.87 10.15 25.39
N GLU A 955 -30.07 9.57 24.20
CA GLU A 955 -31.20 8.66 23.94
C GLU A 955 -31.07 7.24 24.53
N LYS A 956 -29.86 6.78 24.84
CA LYS A 956 -29.61 5.42 25.39
C LYS A 956 -28.48 5.42 26.42
N PRO A 957 -28.77 5.30 27.73
CA PRO A 957 -27.76 5.30 28.78
C PRO A 957 -26.83 4.08 28.70
N PHE A 958 -25.55 4.26 29.05
CA PHE A 958 -24.60 3.15 29.14
C PHE A 958 -25.07 2.14 30.19
N THR A 959 -25.12 0.85 29.86
CA THR A 959 -25.54 -0.19 30.81
C THR A 959 -24.53 -1.32 30.77
N SER A 960 -23.99 -1.67 31.93
CA SER A 960 -22.98 -2.70 32.11
C SER A 960 -23.15 -3.42 33.44
N THR A 961 -22.78 -4.70 33.47
CA THR A 961 -22.63 -5.46 34.71
C THR A 961 -21.20 -5.42 35.26
N ALA A 962 -20.29 -4.73 34.58
CA ALA A 962 -18.88 -4.65 34.94
C ALA A 962 -18.66 -3.91 36.26
N ASP A 963 -17.65 -4.36 37.00
CA ASP A 963 -17.19 -3.71 38.22
C ASP A 963 -16.15 -2.64 37.89
N VAL A 964 -16.22 -1.50 38.58
CA VAL A 964 -15.25 -0.41 38.46
C VAL A 964 -14.49 -0.27 39.76
N THR A 965 -13.16 -0.42 39.70
CA THR A 965 -12.26 -0.24 40.83
C THR A 965 -11.31 0.92 40.55
N ILE A 966 -11.32 1.91 41.45
CA ILE A 966 -10.38 3.02 41.46
C ILE A 966 -9.49 2.85 42.67
N GLU A 967 -8.17 2.88 42.48
CA GLU A 967 -7.19 2.85 43.56
C GLU A 967 -6.39 4.14 43.57
N LEU A 968 -6.31 4.78 44.75
CA LEU A 968 -5.50 5.97 44.99
C LEU A 968 -4.50 5.71 46.12
N ARG A 969 -3.20 5.93 45.85
CA ARG A 969 -2.09 5.72 46.79
C ARG A 969 -1.13 6.90 46.83
N ASP A 970 -0.18 6.81 47.76
CA ASP A 970 1.00 7.68 47.87
C ASP A 970 0.65 9.18 48.00
N LYS A 971 1.24 10.03 47.15
CA LYS A 971 1.07 11.50 47.14
C LYS A 971 0.23 12.00 45.95
N ALA A 972 -0.38 11.09 45.20
CA ALA A 972 -1.14 11.47 44.02
C ALA A 972 -2.39 12.31 44.39
N SER A 973 -2.87 13.10 43.45
CA SER A 973 -4.08 13.92 43.63
C SER A 973 -5.07 13.72 42.50
N ILE A 974 -6.36 13.68 42.85
CA ILE A 974 -7.47 13.69 41.90
C ILE A 974 -8.38 14.86 42.27
N ALA A 975 -8.47 15.89 41.43
CA ALA A 975 -9.34 17.02 41.73
C ALA A 975 -10.82 16.62 41.63
N ASN A 976 -11.22 15.92 40.56
CA ASN A 976 -12.61 15.52 40.38
C ASN A 976 -12.77 14.07 39.96
N ILE A 977 -13.70 13.35 40.60
CA ILE A 977 -14.19 12.05 40.18
C ILE A 977 -15.70 12.15 39.88
N PHE A 978 -16.07 11.83 38.65
CA PHE A 978 -17.46 11.80 38.18
C PHE A 978 -17.80 10.46 37.56
N GLY A 979 -19.09 10.14 37.54
CA GLY A 979 -19.59 9.00 36.78
C GLY A 979 -19.37 9.15 35.28
N THR A 980 -20.15 10.01 34.66
CA THR A 980 -20.17 10.24 33.20
C THR A 980 -20.85 11.57 32.93
N THR A 981 -20.76 12.09 31.70
CA THR A 981 -21.54 13.24 31.22
C THR A 981 -22.97 12.89 30.82
N ASN A 982 -23.33 11.61 30.76
CA ASN A 982 -24.66 11.09 30.42
C ASN A 982 -25.10 10.09 31.51
N SER A 983 -26.25 9.42 31.41
CA SER A 983 -26.66 8.42 32.42
C SER A 983 -26.01 7.05 32.19
N ALA A 984 -25.72 6.33 33.27
CA ALA A 984 -25.13 4.99 33.20
C ALA A 984 -25.67 4.01 34.26
N THR A 985 -25.54 2.71 34.04
CA THR A 985 -25.75 1.64 35.02
C THR A 985 -24.52 0.72 35.04
N LEU A 986 -23.99 0.43 36.24
CA LEU A 986 -22.78 -0.38 36.47
C LEU A 986 -23.06 -1.55 37.44
N GLY A 987 -22.15 -2.52 37.50
CA GLY A 987 -22.12 -3.62 38.48
C GLY A 987 -21.90 -3.09 39.90
N SER A 988 -20.65 -3.06 40.35
CA SER A 988 -20.22 -2.38 41.58
C SER A 988 -19.23 -1.24 41.30
N LEU A 989 -19.10 -0.34 42.27
CA LEU A 989 -18.06 0.70 42.28
C LEU A 989 -17.27 0.58 43.58
N THR A 990 -15.97 0.32 43.46
CA THR A 990 -15.04 0.25 44.58
C THR A 990 -14.01 1.37 44.49
N LEU A 991 -13.93 2.20 45.53
CA LEU A 991 -12.86 3.17 45.72
C LEU A 991 -11.93 2.67 46.83
N ASN A 992 -10.69 2.37 46.46
CA ASN A 992 -9.59 1.98 47.34
C ASN A 992 -8.71 3.21 47.60
N TRP A 993 -8.99 3.94 48.68
CA TRP A 993 -8.32 5.21 48.99
C TRP A 993 -7.31 5.04 50.14
N TYR A 994 -6.05 4.81 49.78
CA TYR A 994 -4.99 4.50 50.76
C TYR A 994 -3.96 5.62 50.95
N GLY A 995 -3.92 6.62 50.06
CA GLY A 995 -3.07 7.81 50.15
C GLY A 995 -3.60 8.93 49.26
N GLY A 996 -2.86 10.04 49.16
CA GLY A 996 -3.20 11.15 48.26
C GLY A 996 -4.45 11.95 48.65
N THR A 997 -4.89 12.84 47.75
CA THR A 997 -6.07 13.69 47.95
C THR A 997 -7.12 13.50 46.85
N ILE A 998 -8.40 13.57 47.24
CA ILE A 998 -9.53 13.68 46.32
C ILE A 998 -10.31 14.93 46.72
N ASP A 999 -10.48 15.90 45.81
CA ASP A 999 -11.17 17.16 46.15
C ASP A 999 -12.69 17.05 45.97
N PHE A 1000 -13.14 16.29 44.97
CA PHE A 1000 -14.55 16.14 44.65
C PHE A 1000 -14.89 14.73 44.13
N PHE A 1001 -16.03 14.19 44.59
CA PHE A 1001 -16.61 12.93 44.10
C PHE A 1001 -18.14 13.07 43.97
N ASP A 1002 -18.68 12.70 42.81
CA ASP A 1002 -20.12 12.52 42.65
C ASP A 1002 -20.46 11.40 41.65
N LEU A 1003 -21.61 10.75 41.89
CA LEU A 1003 -22.22 9.78 40.98
C LEU A 1003 -22.93 10.46 39.81
N THR A 1004 -23.15 11.78 39.91
CA THR A 1004 -23.79 12.61 38.88
C THR A 1004 -22.79 13.61 38.30
N ASN A 1005 -23.09 14.11 37.10
CA ASN A 1005 -22.39 15.25 36.52
C ASN A 1005 -23.43 16.28 36.08
N TYR A 1006 -23.32 17.52 36.57
CA TYR A 1006 -24.12 18.69 36.15
C TYR A 1006 -25.65 18.54 36.09
N ASP A 1007 -26.30 18.07 37.18
CA ASP A 1007 -27.77 18.04 37.37
C ASP A 1007 -28.62 17.26 36.33
N LYS A 1008 -28.01 16.65 35.30
CA LYS A 1008 -28.73 16.00 34.16
C LYS A 1008 -28.48 14.50 33.99
N ALA A 1009 -27.39 13.97 34.53
CA ALA A 1009 -26.91 12.61 34.30
C ALA A 1009 -26.82 11.80 35.61
N THR A 1010 -27.37 10.58 35.65
CA THR A 1010 -27.35 9.72 36.85
C THR A 1010 -26.65 8.40 36.58
N VAL A 1011 -25.69 8.03 37.44
CA VAL A 1011 -25.12 6.68 37.47
C VAL A 1011 -25.81 5.81 38.53
N LYS A 1012 -26.36 4.67 38.11
CA LYS A 1012 -26.91 3.63 38.97
C LYS A 1012 -25.87 2.52 39.17
N VAL A 1013 -25.61 2.13 40.41
CA VAL A 1013 -24.73 1.00 40.75
C VAL A 1013 -25.58 -0.13 41.33
N THR A 1014 -25.51 -1.33 40.74
CA THR A 1014 -26.47 -2.42 41.01
C THR A 1014 -26.09 -3.29 42.21
N ASN A 1015 -24.79 -3.53 42.42
CA ASN A 1015 -24.23 -4.36 43.50
C ASN A 1015 -23.68 -3.52 44.67
N GLY A 1016 -24.06 -2.24 44.71
CA GLY A 1016 -23.66 -1.27 45.71
C GLY A 1016 -22.25 -0.71 45.51
N THR A 1017 -21.96 0.30 46.30
CA THR A 1017 -20.70 1.05 46.29
C THR A 1017 -19.89 0.73 47.55
N THR A 1018 -18.57 0.60 47.41
CA THR A 1018 -17.65 0.27 48.51
C THR A 1018 -16.50 1.27 48.56
N LEU A 1019 -16.29 1.91 49.71
CA LEU A 1019 -15.10 2.68 50.01
C LEU A 1019 -14.22 1.88 50.97
N ASN A 1020 -13.05 1.45 50.51
CA ASN A 1020 -11.98 0.94 51.36
C ASN A 1020 -10.98 2.07 51.58
N TYR A 1021 -10.65 2.40 52.83
CA TYR A 1021 -9.83 3.59 53.11
C TYR A 1021 -8.82 3.37 54.23
N SER A 1022 -7.65 4.03 54.12
CA SER A 1022 -6.65 4.09 55.19
C SER A 1022 -6.91 5.27 56.15
N GLU A 1023 -6.23 5.27 57.29
CA GLU A 1023 -6.26 6.41 58.23
C GLU A 1023 -5.77 7.72 57.57
N ALA A 1024 -4.82 7.62 56.64
CA ALA A 1024 -4.30 8.78 55.91
C ALA A 1024 -5.38 9.43 55.02
N ALA A 1025 -6.18 8.62 54.34
CA ALA A 1025 -7.30 9.08 53.52
C ALA A 1025 -8.41 9.71 54.38
N GLU A 1026 -8.71 9.11 55.53
CA GLU A 1026 -9.72 9.59 56.48
C GLU A 1026 -9.48 11.03 56.96
N LYS A 1027 -8.20 11.43 57.07
CA LYS A 1027 -7.78 12.77 57.54
C LYS A 1027 -7.87 13.86 56.47
N THR A 1028 -8.20 13.54 55.23
CA THR A 1028 -8.26 14.53 54.15
C THR A 1028 -9.52 15.40 54.22
N SER A 1029 -9.42 16.65 53.75
CA SER A 1029 -10.45 17.69 53.92
C SER A 1029 -11.83 17.36 53.34
N PHE A 1030 -11.90 16.46 52.36
CA PHE A 1030 -13.13 16.08 51.67
C PHE A 1030 -13.62 14.67 52.00
N PHE A 1031 -12.88 13.91 52.82
CA PHE A 1031 -13.19 12.52 53.13
C PHE A 1031 -14.64 12.32 53.55
N THR A 1032 -15.14 13.07 54.53
CA THR A 1032 -16.51 12.93 55.04
C THR A 1032 -17.57 13.11 53.95
N LYS A 1033 -17.37 14.06 53.03
CA LYS A 1033 -18.30 14.34 51.93
C LYS A 1033 -18.29 13.20 50.90
N ILE A 1034 -17.12 12.67 50.60
CA ILE A 1034 -16.93 11.57 49.65
C ILE A 1034 -17.46 10.27 50.25
N ALA A 1035 -17.07 9.93 51.47
CA ALA A 1035 -17.50 8.74 52.19
C ALA A 1035 -19.03 8.69 52.37
N ALA A 1036 -19.72 9.82 52.42
CA ALA A 1036 -21.19 9.87 52.46
C ALA A 1036 -21.87 9.34 51.18
N LYS A 1037 -21.14 9.23 50.06
CA LYS A 1037 -21.65 8.77 48.77
C LYS A 1037 -21.52 7.25 48.56
N PHE A 1038 -21.02 6.51 49.56
CA PHE A 1038 -20.78 5.07 49.50
C PHE A 1038 -21.66 4.28 50.47
N ASP A 1039 -22.17 3.12 50.02
CA ASP A 1039 -23.06 2.23 50.78
C ASP A 1039 -22.28 1.45 51.86
N ARG A 1040 -21.09 0.96 51.50
CA ARG A 1040 -20.19 0.21 52.40
C ARG A 1040 -18.90 0.98 52.59
N LYS A 1041 -18.43 1.03 53.84
CA LYS A 1041 -17.22 1.76 54.24
C LYS A 1041 -16.40 0.83 55.11
N ASN A 1042 -15.25 0.43 54.59
CA ASN A 1042 -14.33 -0.45 55.29
C ASN A 1042 -13.07 0.35 55.58
N ALA A 1043 -12.81 0.61 56.86
CA ALA A 1043 -11.46 0.98 57.25
C ALA A 1043 -10.56 -0.20 56.88
N ALA A 1044 -9.60 0.02 55.99
CA ALA A 1044 -8.57 -0.97 55.75
C ALA A 1044 -7.75 -1.06 57.03
N THR A 1045 -7.78 -2.23 57.68
CA THR A 1045 -6.73 -2.56 58.62
C THR A 1045 -5.46 -2.66 57.79
N ASP A 1046 -4.47 -1.82 58.05
CA ASP A 1046 -3.14 -1.86 57.41
C ASP A 1046 -2.38 -3.21 57.64
N ASP A 1047 -3.05 -4.27 58.11
CA ASP A 1047 -2.45 -5.47 58.76
C ASP A 1047 -2.95 -6.84 58.25
N GLY A 1048 -3.41 -6.97 57.00
CA GLY A 1048 -3.60 -8.29 56.41
C GLY A 1048 -2.25 -9.01 56.18
N LYS A 1049 -1.90 -10.02 57.00
CA LYS A 1049 -0.63 -10.80 56.89
C LYS A 1049 -0.40 -11.43 55.51
N PHE A 1050 -1.47 -11.64 54.73
CA PHE A 1050 -1.43 -12.16 53.36
C PHE A 1050 -2.13 -11.17 52.42
N SER A 1051 -1.37 -10.33 51.72
CA SER A 1051 -1.88 -9.39 50.72
C SER A 1051 -1.72 -9.94 49.30
N PHE A 1052 -2.58 -9.49 48.38
CA PHE A 1052 -2.42 -9.82 46.96
C PHE A 1052 -1.27 -9.01 46.36
N THR A 1053 -0.15 -9.67 46.12
CA THR A 1053 1.08 -9.08 45.60
C THR A 1053 1.33 -9.42 44.13
N ARG A 1054 0.57 -10.36 43.57
CA ARG A 1054 0.64 -10.78 42.16
C ARG A 1054 -0.73 -10.73 41.50
N ASN A 1055 -0.77 -10.48 40.20
CA ASN A 1055 -1.97 -10.62 39.38
C ASN A 1055 -2.04 -12.03 38.78
N TYR A 1056 -3.19 -12.71 38.83
CA TYR A 1056 -3.42 -14.00 38.17
C TYR A 1056 -4.37 -13.78 37.01
N ALA A 1057 -3.83 -13.82 35.79
CA ALA A 1057 -4.55 -13.57 34.54
C ALA A 1057 -4.81 -14.90 33.79
N ASP A 1058 -5.23 -15.93 34.54
CA ASP A 1058 -5.49 -17.28 34.01
C ASP A 1058 -4.32 -17.92 33.28
N ASN A 1059 -3.12 -17.54 33.76
CA ASN A 1059 -1.83 -17.90 33.18
C ASN A 1059 -1.69 -19.42 32.99
N PHE A 1060 -2.38 -20.25 33.78
CA PHE A 1060 -2.27 -21.71 33.72
C PHE A 1060 -3.39 -22.35 32.90
N THR A 1061 -3.04 -22.79 31.69
CA THR A 1061 -3.94 -23.39 30.69
C THR A 1061 -4.60 -24.70 31.12
N ASP A 1062 -4.05 -25.38 32.12
CA ASP A 1062 -4.62 -26.60 32.70
C ASP A 1062 -5.45 -26.32 33.95
N VAL A 1063 -5.63 -25.07 34.35
CA VAL A 1063 -6.51 -24.65 35.45
C VAL A 1063 -7.65 -23.82 34.86
N PRO A 1064 -8.61 -24.44 34.15
CA PRO A 1064 -9.69 -23.70 33.52
C PRO A 1064 -10.62 -23.09 34.58
N ALA A 1065 -11.24 -21.95 34.28
CA ALA A 1065 -12.10 -21.18 35.21
C ALA A 1065 -13.23 -21.99 35.86
N ASN A 1066 -13.73 -23.02 35.16
CA ASN A 1066 -14.78 -23.91 35.62
C ASN A 1066 -14.26 -25.13 36.40
N ALA A 1067 -12.95 -25.34 36.50
CA ALA A 1067 -12.40 -26.38 37.36
C ALA A 1067 -12.76 -26.05 38.81
N TRP A 1068 -13.19 -27.06 39.56
CA TRP A 1068 -13.57 -26.89 40.97
C TRP A 1068 -12.44 -26.27 41.83
N PHE A 1069 -11.19 -26.43 41.40
CA PHE A 1069 -9.99 -25.92 42.08
C PHE A 1069 -9.51 -24.54 41.58
N TYR A 1070 -10.16 -23.94 40.57
CA TYR A 1070 -9.68 -22.72 39.89
C TYR A 1070 -9.45 -21.54 40.84
N THR A 1071 -10.46 -21.17 41.63
CA THR A 1071 -10.38 -20.06 42.59
C THR A 1071 -9.23 -20.25 43.59
N TYR A 1072 -9.02 -21.49 44.03
CA TYR A 1072 -7.96 -21.84 44.97
C TYR A 1072 -6.56 -21.76 44.35
N VAL A 1073 -6.38 -22.13 43.08
CA VAL A 1073 -5.10 -21.99 42.39
C VAL A 1073 -4.82 -20.52 42.05
N ARG A 1074 -5.83 -19.78 41.60
CA ARG A 1074 -5.77 -18.33 41.32
C ARG A 1074 -5.31 -17.55 42.54
N ASP A 1075 -6.01 -17.68 43.66
CA ASP A 1075 -5.74 -16.82 44.82
C ASP A 1075 -4.45 -17.24 45.55
N ALA A 1076 -4.10 -18.54 45.54
CA ALA A 1076 -2.77 -18.99 45.98
C ALA A 1076 -1.65 -18.34 45.16
N TYR A 1077 -1.81 -18.20 43.85
CA TYR A 1077 -0.83 -17.52 43.01
C TYR A 1077 -0.78 -16.01 43.30
N ARG A 1078 -1.92 -15.34 43.46
CA ARG A 1078 -2.00 -13.87 43.72
C ARG A 1078 -1.34 -13.45 45.03
N ILE A 1079 -1.39 -14.33 46.05
CA ILE A 1079 -0.69 -14.13 47.33
C ILE A 1079 0.79 -14.53 47.21
N GLY A 1080 1.13 -15.36 46.24
CA GLY A 1080 2.49 -15.86 46.00
C GLY A 1080 2.81 -17.22 46.64
N LEU A 1081 1.79 -17.98 47.03
CA LEU A 1081 1.87 -19.28 47.73
C LEU A 1081 2.10 -20.47 46.79
N ALA A 1082 1.76 -20.32 45.51
CA ALA A 1082 1.94 -21.36 44.50
C ALA A 1082 2.44 -20.76 43.18
N ASN A 1083 3.29 -21.51 42.49
CA ASN A 1083 3.79 -21.20 41.15
C ASN A 1083 3.40 -22.32 40.19
N GLY A 1084 3.32 -21.97 38.90
CA GLY A 1084 3.16 -22.95 37.83
C GLY A 1084 4.34 -23.89 37.74
N THR A 1085 4.11 -25.07 37.15
CA THR A 1085 5.20 -25.93 36.68
C THR A 1085 5.86 -25.36 35.42
N SER A 1086 5.19 -24.42 34.75
CA SER A 1086 5.76 -23.51 33.74
C SER A 1086 5.01 -22.17 33.76
N ALA A 1087 5.37 -21.22 32.90
CA ALA A 1087 4.63 -19.97 32.73
C ALA A 1087 3.15 -20.20 32.33
N THR A 1088 2.83 -21.35 31.72
CA THR A 1088 1.51 -21.65 31.15
C THR A 1088 0.84 -22.92 31.67
N LYS A 1089 1.49 -23.68 32.54
CA LYS A 1089 0.96 -24.91 33.14
C LYS A 1089 1.13 -24.88 34.65
N PHE A 1090 0.06 -25.18 35.36
CA PHE A 1090 0.08 -25.46 36.78
C PHE A 1090 0.28 -26.94 37.09
N SER A 1091 -0.11 -27.81 36.16
CA SER A 1091 -0.24 -29.26 36.31
C SER A 1091 -1.12 -29.65 37.50
N PRO A 1092 -2.44 -29.31 37.52
CA PRO A 1092 -3.28 -29.51 38.70
C PRO A 1092 -3.42 -30.97 39.13
N ASP A 1093 -3.43 -31.91 38.18
CA ASP A 1093 -3.46 -33.34 38.46
C ASP A 1093 -2.07 -33.94 38.72
N GLY A 1094 -1.01 -33.12 38.61
CA GLY A 1094 0.35 -33.54 38.92
C GLY A 1094 0.50 -33.91 40.39
N SER A 1095 1.29 -34.95 40.65
CA SER A 1095 1.63 -35.38 42.01
C SER A 1095 2.44 -34.30 42.73
N PHE A 1096 2.14 -34.05 44.00
CA PHE A 1096 2.90 -33.14 44.83
C PHE A 1096 3.99 -33.90 45.61
N THR A 1097 5.22 -33.42 45.56
CA THR A 1097 6.36 -34.06 46.24
C THR A 1097 6.57 -33.51 47.65
N VAL A 1098 7.30 -34.25 48.49
CA VAL A 1098 7.70 -33.78 49.83
C VAL A 1098 8.43 -32.43 49.75
N ALA A 1099 9.36 -32.25 48.80
CA ALA A 1099 10.09 -31.00 48.59
C ALA A 1099 9.15 -29.81 48.30
N GLN A 1100 8.18 -29.99 47.41
CA GLN A 1100 7.20 -28.94 47.09
C GLN A 1100 6.30 -28.60 48.27
N ALA A 1101 5.92 -29.59 49.08
CA ALA A 1101 5.14 -29.37 50.30
C ALA A 1101 5.90 -28.55 51.35
N LEU A 1102 7.19 -28.84 51.55
CA LEU A 1102 8.03 -28.09 52.47
C LEU A 1102 8.34 -26.68 51.96
N THR A 1103 8.54 -26.49 50.64
CA THR A 1103 8.65 -25.14 50.04
C THR A 1103 7.38 -24.32 50.25
N ALA A 1104 6.19 -24.90 50.04
CA ALA A 1104 4.94 -24.20 50.27
C ALA A 1104 4.71 -23.87 51.76
N ALA A 1105 4.99 -24.81 52.66
CA ALA A 1105 4.89 -24.60 54.11
C ALA A 1105 5.83 -23.47 54.58
N ALA A 1106 7.07 -23.48 54.10
CA ALA A 1106 8.03 -22.41 54.37
C ALA A 1106 7.56 -21.05 53.83
N ASN A 1107 7.07 -20.97 52.59
CA ASN A 1107 6.59 -19.71 51.99
C ASN A 1107 5.36 -19.13 52.71
N ILE A 1108 4.41 -19.97 53.13
CA ILE A 1108 3.24 -19.51 53.92
C ILE A 1108 3.70 -19.00 55.29
N HIS A 1109 4.59 -19.77 55.95
CA HIS A 1109 5.13 -19.40 57.25
C HIS A 1109 5.97 -18.11 57.18
N THR A 1110 6.73 -17.88 56.10
CA THR A 1110 7.52 -16.65 55.93
C THR A 1110 6.67 -15.44 55.61
N ILE A 1111 5.63 -15.56 54.78
CA ILE A 1111 4.70 -14.45 54.51
C ILE A 1111 3.97 -14.04 55.80
N TYR A 1112 3.45 -15.01 56.57
CA TYR A 1112 2.77 -14.72 57.84
C TYR A 1112 3.68 -14.05 58.89
N ASN A 1113 4.95 -14.47 58.93
CA ASN A 1113 5.93 -13.98 59.91
C ASN A 1113 6.83 -12.84 59.39
N GLY A 1114 6.63 -12.36 58.15
CA GLY A 1114 7.44 -11.29 57.55
C GLY A 1114 8.92 -11.64 57.33
N LYS A 1115 9.24 -12.89 57.02
CA LYS A 1115 10.62 -13.40 56.82
C LYS A 1115 10.90 -13.66 55.33
N THR A 1116 12.17 -13.90 54.98
CA THR A 1116 12.59 -14.36 53.64
C THR A 1116 13.43 -15.64 53.75
N VAL A 1117 13.53 -16.39 52.65
CA VAL A 1117 14.43 -17.55 52.52
C VAL A 1117 15.53 -17.16 51.55
N ASP A 1118 16.78 -17.23 51.99
CA ASP A 1118 17.93 -17.02 51.11
C ASP A 1118 18.16 -18.26 50.24
N THR A 1119 18.15 -18.05 48.92
CA THR A 1119 18.29 -19.11 47.93
C THR A 1119 19.63 -19.05 47.18
N ALA A 1120 20.53 -18.11 47.52
CA ALA A 1120 21.80 -17.95 46.83
C ALA A 1120 22.75 -19.13 47.09
N GLY A 1121 23.30 -19.72 46.02
CA GLY A 1121 24.35 -20.74 46.12
C GLY A 1121 23.92 -22.14 46.59
N ALA A 1122 22.61 -22.42 46.70
CA ALA A 1122 22.10 -23.72 47.14
C ALA A 1122 22.39 -24.84 46.11
N LYS A 1123 22.75 -26.04 46.59
CA LYS A 1123 23.05 -27.21 45.73
C LYS A 1123 21.79 -27.77 45.07
N ASN A 1124 20.73 -28.02 45.84
CA ASN A 1124 19.41 -28.30 45.31
C ASN A 1124 18.47 -27.13 45.62
N TRP A 1125 17.52 -26.86 44.72
CA TRP A 1125 16.59 -25.74 44.83
C TRP A 1125 15.73 -25.79 46.10
N TYR A 1126 15.50 -26.97 46.69
CA TYR A 1126 14.65 -27.14 47.88
C TYR A 1126 15.40 -27.15 49.21
N ASP A 1127 16.73 -27.30 49.22
CA ASP A 1127 17.53 -27.44 50.46
C ASP A 1127 17.31 -26.29 51.47
N PRO A 1128 17.20 -25.01 51.03
CA PRO A 1128 16.92 -23.90 51.95
C PRO A 1128 15.56 -24.03 52.65
N TYR A 1129 14.55 -24.54 51.95
CA TYR A 1129 13.20 -24.67 52.49
C TYR A 1129 13.07 -25.85 53.47
N VAL A 1130 13.76 -26.97 53.21
CA VAL A 1130 13.81 -28.11 54.17
C VAL A 1130 14.48 -27.69 55.47
N SER A 1131 15.62 -27.01 55.37
CA SER A 1131 16.35 -26.48 56.53
C SER A 1131 15.49 -25.49 57.32
N TYR A 1132 14.74 -24.64 56.61
CA TYR A 1132 13.77 -23.73 57.22
C TYR A 1132 12.68 -24.47 58.01
N CYS A 1133 12.09 -25.52 57.44
CA CYS A 1133 11.03 -26.29 58.10
C CYS A 1133 11.51 -27.04 59.34
N VAL A 1134 12.72 -27.61 59.34
CA VAL A 1134 13.31 -28.25 60.54
C VAL A 1134 13.58 -27.22 61.63
N ALA A 1135 14.18 -26.07 61.25
CA ALA A 1135 14.51 -25.01 62.20
C ALA A 1135 13.27 -24.38 62.88
N ASN A 1136 12.14 -24.33 62.19
CA ASN A 1136 10.88 -23.81 62.73
C ASN A 1136 9.97 -24.92 63.30
N GLY A 1137 10.48 -26.15 63.46
CA GLY A 1137 9.74 -27.26 64.08
C GLY A 1137 8.53 -27.77 63.29
N ILE A 1138 8.43 -27.42 62.00
CA ILE A 1138 7.35 -27.86 61.10
C ILE A 1138 7.48 -29.38 60.83
N ILE A 1139 8.70 -29.87 60.75
CA ILE A 1139 9.03 -31.31 60.65
C ILE A 1139 10.19 -31.66 61.57
N LYS A 1140 10.35 -32.95 61.88
CA LYS A 1140 11.57 -33.47 62.54
C LYS A 1140 12.67 -33.70 61.52
N ALA A 1141 13.93 -33.61 61.96
CA ALA A 1141 15.06 -34.06 61.16
C ALA A 1141 14.87 -35.53 60.74
N ASP A 1142 15.18 -35.85 59.50
CA ASP A 1142 15.06 -37.19 58.88
C ASP A 1142 13.64 -37.79 58.87
N GLN A 1143 12.60 -36.97 59.11
CA GLN A 1143 11.20 -37.41 59.03
C GLN A 1143 10.85 -37.96 57.64
N PHE A 1144 11.43 -37.39 56.58
CA PHE A 1144 11.32 -37.88 55.22
C PHE A 1144 12.69 -38.29 54.69
N LYS A 1145 12.78 -39.48 54.09
CA LYS A 1145 14.02 -40.05 53.55
C LYS A 1145 14.26 -39.73 52.07
N ASP A 1146 13.22 -39.38 51.33
CA ASP A 1146 13.29 -38.97 49.92
C ASP A 1146 12.38 -37.76 49.68
N TYR A 1147 12.98 -36.63 49.27
CA TYR A 1147 12.28 -35.37 49.09
C TYR A 1147 11.60 -35.23 47.72
N ASN A 1148 11.99 -36.03 46.73
CA ASN A 1148 11.36 -36.03 45.40
C ASN A 1148 10.20 -37.04 45.32
N ALA A 1149 9.99 -37.86 46.35
CA ALA A 1149 8.87 -38.79 46.42
C ALA A 1149 7.52 -38.05 46.57
N PRO A 1150 6.42 -38.61 46.01
CA PRO A 1150 5.06 -38.15 46.27
C PRO A 1150 4.73 -38.15 47.78
N ILE A 1151 4.09 -37.10 48.27
CA ILE A 1151 3.62 -37.03 49.67
C ILE A 1151 2.22 -37.63 49.82
N THR A 1152 1.97 -38.35 50.93
CA THR A 1152 0.64 -38.86 51.27
C THR A 1152 -0.26 -37.77 51.86
N ARG A 1153 -1.58 -37.93 51.78
CA ARG A 1153 -2.55 -36.99 52.35
C ARG A 1153 -2.44 -36.92 53.88
N GLY A 1154 -2.17 -38.04 54.55
CA GLY A 1154 -1.91 -38.11 55.98
C GLY A 1154 -0.65 -37.35 56.40
N ASP A 1155 0.45 -37.49 55.65
CA ASP A 1155 1.69 -36.75 55.91
C ASP A 1155 1.55 -35.26 55.58
N MET A 1156 0.83 -34.91 54.51
CA MET A 1156 0.47 -33.53 54.18
C MET A 1156 -0.32 -32.87 55.34
N ALA A 1157 -1.28 -33.58 55.94
CA ALA A 1157 -2.01 -33.08 57.11
C ALA A 1157 -1.08 -32.86 58.32
N ILE A 1158 -0.14 -33.79 58.58
CA ILE A 1158 0.84 -33.67 59.67
C ILE A 1158 1.72 -32.42 59.48
N VAL A 1159 2.19 -32.16 58.26
CA VAL A 1159 3.02 -30.98 57.95
C VAL A 1159 2.24 -29.67 58.15
N PHE A 1160 1.00 -29.57 57.65
CA PHE A 1160 0.25 -28.31 57.62
C PHE A 1160 -0.60 -28.03 58.86
N ALA A 1161 -0.74 -28.96 59.80
CA ALA A 1161 -1.55 -28.79 61.01
C ALA A 1161 -1.00 -27.76 62.01
N ASN A 1162 0.28 -27.40 61.92
CA ASN A 1162 0.97 -26.53 62.88
C ASN A 1162 1.90 -25.50 62.23
N ILE A 1163 1.70 -25.14 60.96
CA ILE A 1163 2.51 -24.11 60.28
C ILE A 1163 2.12 -22.68 60.69
N LEU A 1164 1.00 -22.50 61.38
CA LEU A 1164 0.55 -21.22 61.94
C LEU A 1164 0.17 -21.41 63.43
N PRO A 1165 -0.03 -20.33 64.21
CA PRO A 1165 -0.54 -20.42 65.57
C PRO A 1165 -1.93 -21.06 65.65
N ASP A 1166 -2.25 -21.71 66.78
CA ASP A 1166 -3.51 -22.44 66.98
C ASP A 1166 -4.78 -21.58 66.78
N SER A 1167 -4.69 -20.26 67.00
CA SER A 1167 -5.79 -19.33 66.75
C SER A 1167 -6.27 -19.32 65.30
N GLU A 1168 -5.36 -19.57 64.35
CA GLU A 1168 -5.70 -19.65 62.92
C GLU A 1168 -6.49 -20.90 62.58
N TYR A 1169 -6.55 -21.90 63.47
CA TYR A 1169 -7.24 -23.17 63.26
C TYR A 1169 -8.54 -23.29 64.08
N ALA A 1170 -9.16 -22.16 64.43
CA ALA A 1170 -10.46 -22.15 65.10
C ALA A 1170 -11.49 -23.02 64.37
N ALA A 1171 -12.21 -23.85 65.14
CA ALA A 1171 -13.22 -24.75 64.58
C ALA A 1171 -14.41 -23.96 64.03
N VAL A 1172 -14.74 -24.21 62.76
CA VAL A 1172 -15.90 -23.63 62.07
C VAL A 1172 -17.01 -24.65 61.83
N ARG A 1173 -16.72 -25.94 62.06
CA ARG A 1173 -17.65 -27.06 61.91
C ARG A 1173 -17.30 -28.26 62.79
N ASP A 1174 -18.27 -29.13 63.00
CA ASP A 1174 -18.15 -30.39 63.75
C ASP A 1174 -18.10 -31.64 62.86
N GLY A 1175 -17.76 -32.80 63.46
CA GLY A 1175 -17.67 -34.10 62.78
C GLY A 1175 -16.24 -34.59 62.53
N SER A 1176 -16.11 -35.69 61.79
CA SER A 1176 -14.85 -36.38 61.48
C SER A 1176 -14.97 -37.15 60.15
N ASN A 1177 -13.84 -37.43 59.49
CA ASN A 1177 -13.81 -38.31 58.33
C ASN A 1177 -13.95 -39.80 58.76
N PRO A 1178 -14.84 -40.61 58.16
CA PRO A 1178 -15.14 -41.96 58.64
C PRO A 1178 -13.98 -42.97 58.58
N ASP A 1179 -13.05 -42.81 57.64
CA ASP A 1179 -11.91 -43.71 57.40
C ASP A 1179 -10.63 -43.34 58.18
N VAL A 1180 -10.65 -42.26 58.96
CA VAL A 1180 -9.50 -41.81 59.77
C VAL A 1180 -9.75 -42.10 61.24
N THR A 1181 -9.33 -43.28 61.70
CA THR A 1181 -9.53 -43.72 63.09
C THR A 1181 -8.38 -43.29 64.00
N SER A 1182 -8.63 -43.23 65.31
CA SER A 1182 -7.65 -42.81 66.32
C SER A 1182 -6.38 -43.67 66.40
N ALA A 1183 -6.38 -44.85 65.77
CA ALA A 1183 -5.21 -45.71 65.67
C ALA A 1183 -4.21 -45.26 64.59
N LEU A 1184 -4.58 -44.36 63.67
CA LEU A 1184 -3.70 -43.84 62.63
C LEU A 1184 -2.86 -42.66 63.14
N ALA A 1185 -1.59 -42.63 62.75
CA ALA A 1185 -0.64 -41.61 63.21
C ALA A 1185 -1.04 -40.16 62.81
N CYS A 1186 -1.78 -40.00 61.70
CA CYS A 1186 -2.26 -38.70 61.22
C CYS A 1186 -3.58 -38.24 61.85
N TYR A 1187 -4.21 -39.04 62.71
CA TYR A 1187 -5.57 -38.79 63.22
C TYR A 1187 -5.74 -37.39 63.82
N ALA A 1188 -4.84 -36.99 64.73
CA ALA A 1188 -4.94 -35.70 65.39
C ALA A 1188 -4.83 -34.51 64.42
N ALA A 1189 -3.93 -34.61 63.43
CA ALA A 1189 -3.70 -33.57 62.43
C ALA A 1189 -4.90 -33.41 61.49
N VAL A 1190 -5.44 -34.53 60.99
CA VAL A 1190 -6.62 -34.53 60.12
C VAL A 1190 -7.83 -33.98 60.86
N GLN A 1191 -8.05 -34.39 62.12
CA GLN A 1191 -9.18 -33.93 62.92
C GLN A 1191 -9.13 -32.42 63.20
N LYS A 1192 -7.93 -31.86 63.44
CA LYS A 1192 -7.71 -30.41 63.63
C LYS A 1192 -8.07 -29.63 62.38
N LEU A 1193 -7.51 -30.00 61.24
CA LEU A 1193 -7.74 -29.32 59.96
C LEU A 1193 -9.19 -29.48 59.46
N TYR A 1194 -9.83 -30.62 59.76
CA TYR A 1194 -11.21 -30.87 59.38
C TYR A 1194 -12.16 -29.92 60.12
N LYS A 1195 -12.02 -29.77 61.44
CA LYS A 1195 -12.87 -28.87 62.24
C LYS A 1195 -12.67 -27.40 61.86
N ALA A 1196 -11.46 -27.02 61.47
CA ALA A 1196 -11.15 -25.68 60.96
C ALA A 1196 -11.69 -25.43 59.54
N GLY A 1197 -12.34 -26.40 58.88
CA GLY A 1197 -12.88 -26.23 57.53
C GLY A 1197 -11.83 -26.20 56.42
N ILE A 1198 -10.58 -26.56 56.72
CA ILE A 1198 -9.45 -26.49 55.78
C ILE A 1198 -9.44 -27.73 54.87
N VAL A 1199 -9.43 -28.93 55.45
CA VAL A 1199 -9.49 -30.20 54.71
C VAL A 1199 -10.88 -30.82 54.79
N GLY A 1200 -11.26 -31.71 53.87
CA GLY A 1200 -12.56 -32.40 53.89
C GLY A 1200 -12.49 -33.79 53.27
N GLY A 1201 -13.60 -34.51 53.34
CA GLY A 1201 -13.77 -35.82 52.68
C GLY A 1201 -14.20 -35.70 51.23
N ASP A 1202 -14.15 -36.82 50.51
CA ASP A 1202 -14.56 -36.91 49.12
C ASP A 1202 -16.10 -36.84 48.93
N ALA A 1203 -16.51 -36.39 47.74
CA ALA A 1203 -17.93 -36.35 47.39
C ALA A 1203 -18.47 -37.77 47.22
N GLY A 1204 -19.47 -38.14 48.03
CA GLY A 1204 -20.17 -39.43 47.97
C GLY A 1204 -19.92 -40.34 49.18
N THR A 1205 -18.70 -40.43 49.70
CA THR A 1205 -18.38 -41.29 50.86
C THR A 1205 -17.95 -40.52 52.12
N GLY A 1206 -17.48 -39.28 51.98
CA GLY A 1206 -17.01 -38.47 53.10
C GLY A 1206 -15.64 -38.89 53.65
N ASN A 1207 -14.96 -39.83 52.99
CA ASN A 1207 -13.67 -40.38 53.39
C ASN A 1207 -12.51 -39.45 53.00
N TYR A 1208 -11.46 -39.42 53.82
CA TYR A 1208 -10.28 -38.57 53.63
C TYR A 1208 -9.19 -39.23 52.79
N ARG A 1209 -9.07 -40.56 52.87
CA ARG A 1209 -8.07 -41.41 52.20
C ARG A 1209 -6.63 -41.06 52.60
N PRO A 1210 -6.23 -41.26 53.87
CA PRO A 1210 -4.96 -40.75 54.41
C PRO A 1210 -3.70 -41.35 53.78
N ASN A 1211 -3.76 -42.57 53.22
CA ASN A 1211 -2.61 -43.24 52.63
C ASN A 1211 -2.40 -42.92 51.14
N ASP A 1212 -3.32 -42.20 50.51
CA ASP A 1212 -3.25 -41.85 49.08
C ASP A 1212 -2.34 -40.62 48.87
N GLY A 1213 -1.81 -40.45 47.65
CA GLY A 1213 -1.08 -39.24 47.25
C GLY A 1213 -1.99 -38.02 47.07
N ILE A 1214 -1.41 -36.82 47.08
CA ILE A 1214 -2.14 -35.55 46.88
C ILE A 1214 -1.79 -34.87 45.54
N LYS A 1215 -2.81 -34.32 44.88
CA LYS A 1215 -2.67 -33.53 43.65
C LYS A 1215 -2.36 -32.07 43.94
N ARG A 1216 -1.67 -31.41 43.01
CA ARG A 1216 -1.33 -29.96 43.10
C ARG A 1216 -2.56 -29.06 43.28
N SER A 1217 -3.67 -29.35 42.60
CA SER A 1217 -4.93 -28.62 42.78
C SER A 1217 -5.52 -28.77 44.18
N GLU A 1218 -5.48 -29.98 44.75
CA GLU A 1218 -5.96 -30.26 46.10
C GLU A 1218 -5.07 -29.58 47.17
N ALA A 1219 -3.77 -29.46 46.90
CA ALA A 1219 -2.85 -28.72 47.76
C ALA A 1219 -3.18 -27.21 47.80
N CYS A 1220 -3.54 -26.59 46.67
CA CYS A 1220 -3.95 -25.18 46.62
C CYS A 1220 -5.19 -24.87 47.46
N VAL A 1221 -6.10 -25.82 47.62
CA VAL A 1221 -7.27 -25.69 48.50
C VAL A 1221 -6.83 -25.54 49.95
N ILE A 1222 -5.81 -26.32 50.37
CA ILE A 1222 -5.25 -26.25 51.72
C ILE A 1222 -4.57 -24.90 51.92
N PHE A 1223 -3.75 -24.43 50.96
CA PHE A 1223 -2.98 -23.18 51.09
C PHE A 1223 -3.88 -21.95 51.21
N THR A 1224 -4.91 -21.86 50.36
CA THR A 1224 -5.83 -20.72 50.35
C THR A 1224 -6.75 -20.69 51.55
N ARG A 1225 -7.26 -21.83 52.03
CA ARG A 1225 -8.10 -21.88 53.25
C ARG A 1225 -7.32 -21.58 54.53
N ILE A 1226 -6.01 -21.80 54.49
CA ILE A 1226 -5.09 -21.34 55.54
C ILE A 1226 -4.93 -19.81 55.47
N ALA A 1227 -4.71 -19.24 54.27
CA ALA A 1227 -4.48 -17.80 54.09
C ALA A 1227 -5.76 -16.93 54.14
N MET A 1228 -6.93 -17.49 53.84
CA MET A 1228 -8.20 -16.79 53.65
C MET A 1228 -9.33 -17.53 54.39
N ALA A 1229 -9.75 -17.00 55.54
CA ALA A 1229 -10.70 -17.68 56.43
C ALA A 1229 -12.12 -17.81 55.86
N ASP A 1230 -12.53 -16.89 54.98
CA ASP A 1230 -13.82 -16.89 54.29
C ASP A 1230 -13.96 -18.04 53.27
N MET A 1231 -12.85 -18.62 52.82
CA MET A 1231 -12.83 -19.77 51.92
C MET A 1231 -12.97 -21.14 52.61
N ARG A 1232 -13.02 -21.17 53.95
CA ARG A 1232 -13.12 -22.40 54.76
C ARG A 1232 -14.49 -23.04 54.60
N ALA A 1233 -14.51 -24.37 54.54
CA ALA A 1233 -15.74 -25.15 54.48
C ALA A 1233 -16.48 -25.05 55.82
N LYS A 1234 -17.79 -24.80 55.77
CA LYS A 1234 -18.68 -24.67 56.94
C LYS A 1234 -19.48 -25.94 57.17
#